data_AF-A0A931SHK1-F1
#
_entry.id   AF-A0A931SHK1-F1
#
_cell.length_a   1.000
_cell.length_b   1.000
_cell.length_c   1.000
_cell.angle_alpha   90.00
_cell.angle_beta   90.00
_cell.angle_gamma   90.00
#
_symmetry.space_group_name_H-M   'P 1'
#
loop_
_entity.id
_entity.type
_entity.pdbx_description
1 polymer ?
#
loop_
_entity_poly.entity_id
_entity_poly.type
_entity_poly.pdbx_seq_one_letter_code
_entity_poly.pdbx_strand_id
1 'polypeptide(L)'
;MTLDSGFSIELTPEHEVAVIHGNAIALKKAKDLTPEDVLLMKLGDETSGTDGKREELQVVAYEKSKYTSFQLKKITQPALLDEDLAYFLGWFFADGHVSRQGIGLAIADTNREEQRVKKLAQDLFGLTPCVQKSGADKCRKVDINSLVLQKYLRVNGLLKQHAWNIEVPEKILRSPGSVQMAFIAGFFDGDGDNGKNYRLNSTSKKFVQQLQLMLLANGVGAKIKAEQGKEARWRLLYRVGIIGKDSTRQFYALTSGRSWKIKKKEGGKDFGWIFPFHPIRDLGYSWSDIKQLHDGVRSTVSCSVLSHIQQRAFLRQAETATRERIDWTGFLPVRLQSVEKAGRQEVYDFEVEDIHMINAGLYTSNSRHGANMAMMRVDHPDVLDFIRCKNKEGDIRNFNVTVTITDEFMNAVEKRPHEQWYCTFKGEKYKPRKVLRHATRAVYGSEDIDITAKELFDQLVESAWLNGEPGIAWAVYGSEDIDITAKELFDQLVESAWLNGEPGIAFLGTINATNPLPGLGPIAASNPCGEQFLHSYDNCNLGSLNLALFVKKGAVDWPRLKFVVKTAVRMLDNVIDLFDFPVAQVTDLARKNRRIGLGIMGFADMLYQLGIGYDSKKGYAVAEKVMEYIQREAHAMSRELAKEKGVFPNFAMSVHAKKKTNMRNAALTTVAPTGSISMMFDVSSGLEPNFALAFVKQDKDGNQYRYFNRYFENALKKMKLSQKDQDGIMNEVIEKGTVRHISALPKALRDTFVVSMDISGESHVRMQAAFQRHVDNSISKTINFPNSATQEEVGESFMLAWKLGCKSCTVYRDGSRNVQVLNIGTGERVVSTTEVPGAPVAAKKEELPIDRQRLAP
;
A
#
# COMPACT_ATOMS: atom_id res chain seq x y z
N MET A 1 -5.75 -14.78 21.44
CA MET A 1 -4.90 -14.52 22.63
C MET A 1 -5.50 -13.38 23.44
N THR A 2 -5.54 -13.51 24.77
CA THR A 2 -5.95 -12.46 25.71
C THR A 2 -4.84 -12.23 26.73
N LEU A 3 -4.46 -10.98 26.93
CA LEU A 3 -3.47 -10.55 27.91
C LEU A 3 -4.12 -10.20 29.25
N ASP A 4 -3.33 -10.18 30.33
CA ASP A 4 -3.80 -9.82 31.67
C ASP A 4 -4.32 -8.38 31.75
N SER A 5 -3.92 -7.50 30.83
CA SER A 5 -4.48 -6.16 30.60
C SER A 5 -5.92 -6.16 30.06
N GLY A 6 -6.46 -7.33 29.68
CA GLY A 6 -7.73 -7.48 28.99
C GLY A 6 -7.67 -7.14 27.49
N PHE A 7 -6.50 -6.77 26.97
CA PHE A 7 -6.26 -6.64 25.53
C PHE A 7 -6.28 -8.02 24.88
N SER A 8 -6.89 -8.13 23.71
CA SER A 8 -7.01 -9.39 22.97
C SER A 8 -6.63 -9.21 21.51
N ILE A 9 -5.82 -10.12 21.00
CA ILE A 9 -5.38 -10.19 19.60
C ILE A 9 -5.63 -11.59 19.04
N GLU A 10 -5.97 -11.65 17.76
CA GLU A 10 -6.10 -12.89 17.00
C GLU A 10 -4.86 -13.07 16.14
N LEU A 11 -4.28 -14.27 16.16
CA LEU A 11 -3.02 -14.63 15.51
C LEU A 11 -3.16 -16.03 14.91
N THR A 12 -2.43 -16.33 13.84
CA THR A 12 -2.33 -17.72 13.35
C THR A 12 -1.47 -18.55 14.32
N PRO A 13 -1.58 -19.89 14.34
CA PRO A 13 -0.78 -20.72 15.25
C PRO A 13 0.74 -20.59 15.09
N GLU A 14 1.22 -20.24 13.90
CA GLU A 14 2.65 -20.14 13.57
C GLU A 14 3.26 -18.76 13.82
N HIS A 15 2.45 -17.69 13.94
CA HIS A 15 2.93 -16.31 14.22
C HIS A 15 3.87 -16.28 15.43
N GLU A 16 5.05 -15.68 15.30
CA GLU A 16 5.97 -15.48 16.43
C GLU A 16 5.77 -14.15 17.13
N VAL A 17 5.79 -14.20 18.47
CA VAL A 17 5.68 -13.04 19.35
C VAL A 17 6.89 -13.01 20.29
N ALA A 18 7.42 -11.82 20.58
CA ALA A 18 8.50 -11.65 21.54
C ALA A 18 8.03 -11.91 22.98
N VAL A 19 8.68 -12.87 23.63
CA VAL A 19 8.54 -13.20 25.05
C VAL A 19 9.85 -12.90 25.81
N ILE A 20 9.72 -12.45 27.06
CA ILE A 20 10.85 -12.29 27.97
C ILE A 20 11.14 -13.67 28.58
N HIS A 21 12.34 -14.20 28.35
CA HIS A 21 12.79 -15.47 28.92
C HIS A 21 14.13 -15.27 29.63
N GLY A 22 14.12 -15.34 30.96
CA GLY A 22 15.30 -15.02 31.79
C GLY A 22 15.77 -13.58 31.56
N ASN A 23 17.01 -13.44 31.06
CA ASN A 23 17.64 -12.14 30.75
C ASN A 23 17.59 -11.77 29.25
N ALA A 24 16.87 -12.54 28.43
CA ALA A 24 16.82 -12.37 26.97
C ALA A 24 15.38 -12.21 26.45
N ILE A 25 15.26 -11.72 25.22
CA ILE A 25 14.04 -11.85 24.43
C ILE A 25 14.18 -13.11 23.58
N ALA A 26 13.16 -13.97 23.61
CA ALA A 26 13.00 -15.06 22.67
C ALA A 26 11.78 -14.79 21.79
N LEU A 27 11.81 -15.29 20.55
CA LEU A 27 10.60 -15.42 19.74
C LEU A 27 9.94 -16.75 20.08
N LYS A 28 8.61 -16.74 20.18
CA LYS A 28 7.82 -17.93 20.50
C LYS A 28 6.53 -17.92 19.69
N LYS A 29 6.24 -19.04 19.04
CA LYS A 29 5.04 -19.21 18.21
C LYS A 29 3.77 -19.13 19.05
N ALA A 30 2.71 -18.56 18.49
CA ALA A 30 1.44 -18.34 19.17
C ALA A 30 0.82 -19.63 19.74
N LYS A 31 1.05 -20.78 19.08
CA LYS A 31 0.63 -22.12 19.54
C LYS A 31 1.38 -22.62 20.79
N ASP A 32 2.60 -22.14 21.02
CA ASP A 32 3.50 -22.58 22.09
C ASP A 32 3.44 -21.64 23.31
N LEU A 33 2.70 -20.52 23.22
CA LEU A 33 2.50 -19.56 24.31
C LEU A 33 1.70 -20.17 25.48
N THR A 34 2.13 -19.84 26.69
CA THR A 34 1.58 -20.30 27.98
C THR A 34 1.32 -19.11 28.91
N PRO A 35 0.40 -19.21 29.90
CA PRO A 35 0.13 -18.12 30.85
C PRO A 35 1.34 -17.62 31.67
N GLU A 36 2.45 -18.36 31.69
CA GLU A 36 3.70 -17.95 32.33
C GLU A 36 4.58 -17.05 31.45
N ASP A 37 4.32 -16.98 30.13
CA ASP A 37 5.06 -16.12 29.23
C ASP A 37 4.71 -14.63 29.45
N VAL A 38 5.74 -13.80 29.53
CA VAL A 38 5.62 -12.33 29.60
C VAL A 38 5.93 -11.77 28.21
N LEU A 39 4.94 -11.18 27.55
CA LEU A 39 5.06 -10.63 26.20
C LEU A 39 5.48 -9.16 26.24
N LEU A 40 6.16 -8.71 25.18
CA LEU A 40 6.54 -7.31 24.98
C LEU A 40 5.54 -6.56 24.10
N MET A 41 4.81 -5.62 24.70
CA MET A 41 3.86 -4.75 24.01
C MET A 41 4.37 -3.30 24.01
N LYS A 42 4.87 -2.83 22.86
CA LYS A 42 5.17 -1.41 22.62
C LYS A 42 3.90 -0.57 22.68
N LEU A 43 3.93 0.48 23.48
CA LEU A 43 2.97 1.58 23.46
C LEU A 43 3.29 2.49 22.27
N GLY A 44 2.26 3.10 21.69
CA GLY A 44 2.44 4.15 20.70
C GLY A 44 3.05 5.42 21.29
N ASP A 45 3.52 6.31 20.42
CA ASP A 45 3.89 7.68 20.74
C ASP A 45 2.80 8.64 20.22
N GLU A 46 2.94 9.95 20.46
CA GLU A 46 1.96 10.94 19.98
C GLU A 46 1.92 11.04 18.43
N THR A 47 2.87 10.41 17.73
CA THR A 47 2.99 10.39 16.27
C THR A 47 2.53 9.08 15.61
N SER A 48 2.21 8.02 16.36
CA SER A 48 1.76 6.73 15.80
C SER A 48 0.30 6.70 15.30
N GLY A 49 -0.30 7.86 15.06
CA GLY A 49 -1.44 7.98 14.16
C GLY A 49 -1.00 7.86 12.69
N THR A 50 -1.98 7.67 11.80
CA THR A 50 -1.80 7.82 10.35
C THR A 50 -1.21 9.19 10.00
N ASP A 51 -0.57 9.26 8.83
CA ASP A 51 0.25 10.31 8.14
C ASP A 51 -0.06 11.83 8.32
N GLY A 52 -0.56 12.27 9.47
CA GLY A 52 -1.02 13.61 9.77
C GLY A 52 -2.36 13.99 9.11
N LYS A 53 -2.89 13.19 8.18
CA LYS A 53 -4.09 13.57 7.41
C LYS A 53 -5.37 13.33 8.21
N ARG A 54 -6.29 14.29 8.08
CA ARG A 54 -7.66 14.17 8.59
C ARG A 54 -8.51 13.43 7.56
N GLU A 55 -9.39 12.55 8.04
CA GLU A 55 -10.34 11.83 7.20
C GLU A 55 -11.30 12.80 6.51
N GLU A 56 -11.38 12.73 5.18
CA GLU A 56 -12.39 13.47 4.40
C GLU A 56 -13.80 12.94 4.64
N LEU A 57 -14.77 13.85 4.65
CA LEU A 57 -16.17 13.58 4.93
C LEU A 57 -17.05 14.01 3.75
N GLN A 58 -17.92 13.11 3.31
CA GLN A 58 -18.84 13.34 2.21
C GLN A 58 -19.93 14.33 2.63
N VAL A 59 -19.96 15.47 1.94
CA VAL A 59 -21.04 16.46 2.06
C VAL A 59 -22.27 15.93 1.34
N VAL A 60 -23.38 15.83 2.05
CA VAL A 60 -24.62 15.27 1.51
C VAL A 60 -25.48 16.38 0.90
N ALA A 61 -25.68 16.32 -0.41
CA ALA A 61 -26.77 17.03 -1.07
C ALA A 61 -28.12 16.43 -0.64
N TYR A 62 -29.10 17.29 -0.40
CA TYR A 62 -30.49 16.88 -0.15
C TYR A 62 -31.42 17.65 -1.08
N GLU A 63 -31.97 16.95 -2.06
CA GLU A 63 -33.04 17.47 -2.90
C GLU A 63 -34.39 17.40 -2.18
N LYS A 64 -35.16 18.49 -2.24
CA LYS A 64 -36.47 18.57 -1.62
C LYS A 64 -37.46 17.65 -2.33
N SER A 65 -37.98 16.64 -1.63
CA SER A 65 -39.07 15.80 -2.16
C SER A 65 -40.28 16.66 -2.54
N LYS A 66 -40.86 16.36 -3.71
CA LYS A 66 -42.05 17.04 -4.28
C LYS A 66 -43.27 16.99 -3.34
N TYR A 67 -43.28 16.07 -2.37
CA TYR A 67 -44.36 15.84 -1.41
C TYR A 67 -44.14 16.51 -0.05
N THR A 68 -43.00 17.19 0.18
CA THR A 68 -42.68 17.81 1.48
C THR A 68 -42.95 19.31 1.46
N SER A 69 -43.94 19.78 2.22
CA SER A 69 -44.29 21.21 2.28
C SER A 69 -43.22 22.07 2.98
N PHE A 70 -42.58 21.55 4.03
CA PHE A 70 -41.63 22.28 4.87
C PHE A 70 -40.33 22.70 4.14
N GLN A 71 -39.79 23.86 4.51
CA GLN A 71 -38.46 24.31 4.14
C GLN A 71 -37.42 23.62 5.02
N LEU A 72 -36.48 22.89 4.42
CA LEU A 72 -35.39 22.25 5.16
C LEU A 72 -34.32 23.27 5.50
N LYS A 73 -33.87 23.29 6.76
CA LYS A 73 -32.75 24.13 7.19
C LYS A 73 -31.46 23.64 6.52
N LYS A 74 -30.81 24.52 5.75
CA LYS A 74 -29.44 24.32 5.28
C LYS A 74 -28.52 24.23 6.50
N ILE A 75 -27.63 23.24 6.52
CA ILE A 75 -26.67 23.02 7.62
C ILE A 75 -25.26 23.17 7.10
N THR A 76 -24.32 23.54 7.97
CA THR A 76 -22.90 23.33 7.73
C THR A 76 -22.62 21.83 7.78
N GLN A 77 -21.79 21.33 6.87
CA GLN A 77 -21.33 19.95 6.84
C GLN A 77 -19.80 20.01 6.80
N PRO A 78 -19.08 19.68 7.89
CA PRO A 78 -17.63 19.65 7.88
C PRO A 78 -17.10 18.75 6.75
N ALA A 79 -16.11 19.22 5.99
CA ALA A 79 -15.48 18.43 4.94
C ALA A 79 -14.38 17.49 5.47
N LEU A 80 -13.94 17.68 6.72
CA LEU A 80 -12.87 16.93 7.37
C LEU A 80 -13.30 16.50 8.77
N LEU A 81 -12.80 15.35 9.22
CA LEU A 81 -12.92 14.88 10.58
C LEU A 81 -11.80 15.50 11.44
N ASP A 82 -12.10 16.64 12.04
CA ASP A 82 -11.22 17.33 12.99
C ASP A 82 -11.49 16.93 14.45
N GLU A 83 -10.69 17.48 15.36
CA GLU A 83 -10.78 17.19 16.78
C GLU A 83 -12.08 17.71 17.44
N ASP A 84 -12.71 18.76 16.92
CA ASP A 84 -13.94 19.32 17.50
C ASP A 84 -15.16 18.49 17.10
N LEU A 85 -15.22 18.04 15.85
CA LEU A 85 -16.20 17.05 15.40
C LEU A 85 -15.99 15.71 16.12
N ALA A 86 -14.75 15.24 16.27
CA ALA A 86 -14.45 14.02 17.00
C ALA A 86 -14.84 14.11 18.49
N TYR A 87 -14.59 15.25 19.16
CA TYR A 87 -15.04 15.50 20.53
C TYR A 87 -16.58 15.50 20.64
N PHE A 88 -17.29 16.15 19.71
CA PHE A 88 -18.75 16.10 19.65
C PHE A 88 -19.28 14.66 19.48
N LEU A 89 -18.66 13.89 18.57
CA LEU A 89 -19.00 12.48 18.36
C LEU A 89 -18.72 11.63 19.60
N GLY A 90 -17.63 11.87 20.33
CA GLY A 90 -17.35 11.19 21.59
C GLY A 90 -18.49 11.35 22.60
N TRP A 91 -18.94 12.59 22.81
CA TRP A 91 -20.05 12.89 23.72
C TRP A 91 -21.38 12.31 23.22
N PHE A 92 -21.61 12.32 21.91
CA PHE A 92 -22.76 11.64 21.29
C PHE A 92 -22.71 10.12 21.50
N PHE A 93 -21.55 9.48 21.40
CA PHE A 93 -21.39 8.05 21.64
C PHE A 93 -21.53 7.67 23.13
N ALA A 94 -21.30 8.59 24.06
CA ALA A 94 -21.71 8.46 25.47
C ALA A 94 -23.24 8.64 25.62
N ASP A 95 -23.73 9.88 25.75
CA ASP A 95 -25.10 10.20 26.19
C ASP A 95 -26.08 10.55 25.06
N GLY A 96 -25.69 10.31 23.81
CA GLY A 96 -26.53 10.56 22.64
C GLY A 96 -27.52 9.46 22.28
N HIS A 97 -28.60 9.86 21.60
CA HIS A 97 -29.58 8.99 20.95
C HIS A 97 -30.00 9.55 19.59
N VAL A 98 -30.46 8.67 18.70
CA VAL A 98 -31.05 9.05 17.41
C VAL A 98 -32.57 9.12 17.56
N SER A 99 -33.21 10.16 17.02
CA SER A 99 -34.66 10.34 17.04
C SER A 99 -35.24 10.36 15.63
N ARG A 100 -36.58 10.35 15.49
CA ARG A 100 -37.24 10.50 14.18
C ARG A 100 -37.04 11.88 13.53
N GLN A 101 -36.51 12.87 14.26
CA GLN A 101 -36.39 14.26 13.80
C GLN A 101 -34.94 14.78 13.77
N GLY A 102 -34.01 14.11 14.46
CA GLY A 102 -32.63 14.55 14.60
C GLY A 102 -31.80 13.62 15.48
N ILE A 103 -30.79 14.18 16.12
CA ILE A 103 -30.03 13.53 17.20
C ILE A 103 -30.29 14.30 18.50
N GLY A 104 -30.26 13.62 19.64
CA GLY A 104 -30.41 14.25 20.94
C GLY A 104 -29.36 13.78 21.93
N LEU A 105 -28.95 14.67 22.83
CA LEU A 105 -27.97 14.42 23.89
C LEU A 105 -28.66 14.57 25.26
N ALA A 106 -28.40 13.65 26.18
CA ALA A 106 -28.65 13.89 27.59
C ALA A 106 -27.42 14.59 28.21
N ILE A 107 -27.65 15.62 29.01
CA ILE A 107 -26.63 16.32 29.78
C ILE A 107 -27.10 16.49 31.22
N ALA A 108 -26.18 16.71 32.17
CA ALA A 108 -26.58 17.04 33.54
C ALA A 108 -27.30 18.39 33.57
N ASP A 109 -28.08 18.65 34.63
CA ASP A 109 -28.79 19.93 34.84
C ASP A 109 -27.83 21.08 35.23
N THR A 110 -26.82 21.35 34.39
CA THR A 110 -25.85 22.44 34.54
C THR A 110 -25.88 23.35 33.32
N ASN A 111 -25.88 24.67 33.54
CA ASN A 111 -25.88 25.65 32.45
C ASN A 111 -24.60 25.58 31.58
N ARG A 112 -23.50 25.03 32.11
CA ARG A 112 -22.20 24.96 31.45
C ARG A 112 -22.16 23.92 30.33
N GLU A 113 -22.70 22.73 30.58
CA GLU A 113 -22.81 21.67 29.56
C GLU A 113 -23.75 22.10 28.44
N GLU A 114 -24.90 22.70 28.78
CA GLU A 114 -25.88 23.18 27.80
C GLU A 114 -25.28 24.22 26.86
N GLN A 115 -24.58 25.24 27.39
CA GLN A 115 -23.91 26.26 26.58
C GLN A 115 -22.85 25.65 25.66
N ARG A 116 -22.11 24.63 26.13
CA ARG A 116 -21.06 23.97 25.33
C ARG A 116 -21.64 23.15 24.18
N VAL A 117 -22.68 22.36 24.42
CA VAL A 117 -23.37 21.60 23.35
C VAL A 117 -24.03 22.55 22.35
N LYS A 118 -24.68 23.63 22.82
CA LYS A 118 -25.24 24.68 21.95
C LYS A 118 -24.18 25.32 21.06
N LYS A 119 -23.01 25.66 21.62
CA LYS A 119 -21.90 26.22 20.84
C LYS A 119 -21.39 25.23 19.79
N LEU A 120 -21.08 23.99 20.17
CA LEU A 120 -20.58 22.97 19.24
C LEU A 120 -21.57 22.69 18.10
N ALA A 121 -22.86 22.60 18.38
CA ALA A 121 -23.88 22.39 17.34
C ALA A 121 -24.01 23.60 16.38
N GLN A 122 -23.80 24.81 16.89
CA GLN A 122 -23.82 26.04 16.10
C GLN A 122 -22.55 26.18 15.24
N ASP A 123 -21.38 25.89 15.80
CA ASP A 123 -20.09 26.04 15.14
C ASP A 123 -19.88 24.95 14.07
N LEU A 124 -20.16 23.67 14.39
CA LEU A 124 -19.97 22.55 13.45
C LEU A 124 -21.07 22.45 12.38
N PHE A 125 -22.33 22.72 12.72
CA PHE A 125 -23.47 22.42 11.86
C PHE A 125 -24.36 23.63 11.54
N GLY A 126 -24.11 24.80 12.11
CA GLY A 126 -24.98 25.97 11.95
C GLY A 126 -26.35 25.82 12.64
N LEU A 127 -26.50 24.85 13.55
CA LEU A 127 -27.79 24.46 14.14
C LEU A 127 -27.91 24.91 15.60
N THR A 128 -29.00 25.60 15.91
CA THR A 128 -29.39 25.92 17.29
C THR A 128 -30.21 24.76 17.89
N PRO A 129 -29.74 24.08 18.95
CA PRO A 129 -30.48 22.98 19.58
C PRO A 129 -31.70 23.44 20.40
N CYS A 130 -32.73 22.59 20.43
CA CYS A 130 -33.83 22.72 21.39
C CYS A 130 -33.41 22.10 22.73
N VAL A 131 -33.84 22.68 23.86
CA VAL A 131 -33.56 22.13 25.20
C VAL A 131 -34.86 21.91 25.95
N GLN A 132 -35.03 20.69 26.45
CA GLN A 132 -36.17 20.28 27.27
C GLN A 132 -35.67 19.85 28.65
N LYS A 133 -36.37 20.25 29.71
CA LYS A 133 -36.11 19.75 31.07
C LYS A 133 -36.82 18.42 31.25
N SER A 134 -36.12 17.38 31.73
CA SER A 134 -36.79 16.17 32.20
C SER A 134 -37.51 16.48 33.50
N GLY A 135 -38.78 16.05 33.62
CA GLY A 135 -39.58 16.27 34.83
C GLY A 135 -39.25 15.32 36.00
N ALA A 136 -38.51 14.24 35.73
CA ALA A 136 -38.23 13.17 36.70
C ALA A 136 -36.75 13.05 37.09
N ASP A 137 -35.83 13.44 36.20
CA ASP A 137 -34.39 13.29 36.38
C ASP A 137 -33.67 14.65 36.38
N LYS A 138 -32.53 14.75 37.07
CA LYS A 138 -31.64 15.94 37.06
C LYS A 138 -30.84 16.07 35.76
N CYS A 139 -31.50 15.91 34.62
CA CYS A 139 -30.91 16.00 33.29
C CYS A 139 -31.70 16.94 32.37
N ARG A 140 -30.99 17.57 31.44
CA ARG A 140 -31.59 18.29 30.31
C ARG A 140 -31.39 17.45 29.05
N LYS A 141 -32.42 17.43 28.21
CA LYS A 141 -32.36 16.82 26.88
C LYS A 141 -32.13 17.93 25.85
N VAL A 142 -31.08 17.78 25.05
CA VAL A 142 -30.68 18.74 24.02
C VAL A 142 -30.88 18.10 22.64
N ASP A 143 -31.92 18.51 21.93
CA ASP A 143 -32.32 17.96 20.63
C ASP A 143 -31.85 18.83 19.47
N ILE A 144 -31.06 18.22 18.56
CA ILE A 144 -30.55 18.81 17.33
C ILE A 144 -31.39 18.28 16.17
N ASN A 145 -32.53 18.94 15.93
CA ASN A 145 -33.53 18.54 14.95
C ASN A 145 -33.10 18.84 13.50
N SER A 146 -32.35 17.92 12.90
CA SER A 146 -32.04 17.91 11.47
C SER A 146 -31.92 16.49 10.91
N LEU A 147 -32.78 16.18 9.93
CA LEU A 147 -32.69 14.95 9.14
C LEU A 147 -31.47 14.95 8.19
N VAL A 148 -31.03 16.14 7.75
CA VAL A 148 -29.82 16.28 6.92
C VAL A 148 -28.59 15.90 7.74
N LEU A 149 -28.52 16.32 9.01
CA LEU A 149 -27.44 15.93 9.93
C LEU A 149 -27.41 14.42 10.18
N GLN A 150 -28.58 13.79 10.37
CA GLN A 150 -28.65 12.32 10.46
C GLN A 150 -28.15 11.63 9.19
N LYS A 151 -28.54 12.12 8.00
CA LYS A 151 -28.10 11.54 6.72
C LYS A 151 -26.59 11.71 6.54
N TYR A 152 -26.05 12.91 6.81
CA TYR A 152 -24.62 13.21 6.81
C TYR A 152 -23.82 12.28 7.73
N LEU A 153 -24.23 12.13 9.00
CA LEU A 153 -23.56 11.22 9.94
C LEU A 153 -23.68 9.76 9.50
N ARG A 154 -24.80 9.34 8.89
CA ARG A 154 -24.99 7.97 8.40
C ARG A 154 -24.10 7.65 7.20
N VAL A 155 -24.07 8.52 6.19
CA VAL A 155 -23.26 8.38 4.97
C VAL A 155 -21.77 8.28 5.33
N ASN A 156 -21.32 9.06 6.32
CA ASN A 156 -19.94 9.04 6.78
C ASN A 156 -19.60 7.93 7.81
N GLY A 157 -20.53 7.05 8.18
CA GLY A 157 -20.30 5.99 9.18
C GLY A 157 -20.16 6.49 10.62
N LEU A 158 -20.60 7.73 10.91
CA LEU A 158 -20.47 8.43 12.20
C LEU A 158 -21.75 8.39 13.05
N LEU A 159 -22.83 7.76 12.58
CA LEU A 159 -24.10 7.67 13.31
C LEU A 159 -24.10 6.55 14.35
N LYS A 160 -24.38 6.88 15.61
CA LYS A 160 -24.41 5.96 16.75
C LYS A 160 -25.51 4.90 16.61
N GLN A 161 -25.17 3.64 16.90
CA GLN A 161 -26.09 2.51 17.03
C GLN A 161 -26.69 2.39 18.45
N HIS A 162 -27.41 1.30 18.75
CA HIS A 162 -27.87 1.00 20.11
C HIS A 162 -26.70 0.73 21.08
N ALA A 163 -26.79 1.20 22.32
CA ALA A 163 -25.69 1.31 23.29
C ALA A 163 -24.90 0.01 23.58
N TRP A 164 -25.49 -1.17 23.37
CA TRP A 164 -24.83 -2.47 23.56
C TRP A 164 -24.11 -3.00 22.31
N ASN A 165 -24.35 -2.38 21.15
CA ASN A 165 -23.75 -2.72 19.85
C ASN A 165 -23.00 -1.52 19.24
N ILE A 166 -22.67 -0.49 20.03
CA ILE A 166 -21.81 0.59 19.54
C ILE A 166 -20.39 0.07 19.31
N GLU A 167 -19.75 0.68 18.33
CA GLU A 167 -18.34 0.53 17.98
C GLU A 167 -17.75 1.92 17.75
N VAL A 168 -16.44 2.08 17.92
CA VAL A 168 -15.77 3.33 17.55
C VAL A 168 -15.83 3.45 16.02
N PRO A 169 -16.28 4.58 15.45
CA PRO A 169 -16.34 4.74 14.00
C PRO A 169 -14.99 4.47 13.33
N GLU A 170 -14.99 3.75 12.20
CA GLU A 170 -13.76 3.35 11.49
C GLU A 170 -12.88 4.56 11.12
N LYS A 171 -13.50 5.67 10.72
CA LYS A 171 -12.81 6.95 10.46
C LYS A 171 -12.11 7.51 11.70
N ILE A 172 -12.68 7.37 12.90
CA ILE A 172 -12.02 7.78 14.15
C ILE A 172 -10.82 6.86 14.42
N LEU A 173 -10.96 5.54 14.27
CA LEU A 173 -9.86 4.58 14.45
C LEU A 173 -8.69 4.81 13.49
N ARG A 174 -8.96 5.31 12.28
CA ARG A 174 -7.96 5.68 11.27
C ARG A 174 -7.43 7.10 11.36
N SER A 175 -8.02 7.96 12.18
CA SER A 175 -7.60 9.36 12.29
C SER A 175 -6.32 9.52 13.13
N PRO A 176 -5.61 10.67 13.02
CA PRO A 176 -4.45 10.99 13.85
C PRO A 176 -4.76 10.94 15.36
N GLY A 177 -3.71 10.75 16.17
CA GLY A 177 -3.82 10.63 17.63
C GLY A 177 -4.58 11.78 18.29
N SER A 178 -4.42 13.02 17.83
CA SER A 178 -5.16 14.19 18.32
C SER A 178 -6.68 14.03 18.19
N VAL A 179 -7.16 13.43 17.09
CA VAL A 179 -8.58 13.20 16.78
C VAL A 179 -9.13 12.03 17.60
N GLN A 180 -8.36 10.94 17.71
CA GLN A 180 -8.69 9.80 18.59
C GLN A 180 -8.84 10.25 20.05
N MET A 181 -7.86 11.00 20.56
CA MET A 181 -7.87 11.49 21.94
C MET A 181 -8.95 12.56 22.17
N ALA A 182 -9.33 13.34 21.15
CA ALA A 182 -10.48 14.23 21.23
C ALA A 182 -11.81 13.47 21.33
N PHE A 183 -11.99 12.39 20.58
CA PHE A 183 -13.15 11.49 20.73
C PHE A 183 -13.21 10.87 22.13
N ILE A 184 -12.07 10.39 22.67
CA ILE A 184 -12.02 9.86 24.04
C ILE A 184 -12.35 10.96 25.06
N ALA A 185 -11.85 12.18 24.89
CA ALA A 185 -12.17 13.31 25.77
C ALA A 185 -13.66 13.66 25.78
N GLY A 186 -14.31 13.61 24.60
CA GLY A 186 -15.76 13.82 24.47
C GLY A 186 -16.57 12.70 25.14
N PHE A 187 -16.19 11.45 24.92
CA PHE A 187 -16.84 10.31 25.56
C PHE A 187 -16.66 10.34 27.09
N PHE A 188 -15.47 10.75 27.57
CA PHE A 188 -15.19 10.90 28.99
C PHE A 188 -16.06 11.99 29.64
N ASP A 189 -16.31 13.10 28.95
CA ASP A 189 -17.17 14.16 29.49
C ASP A 189 -18.61 13.66 29.73
N GLY A 190 -19.13 12.78 28.87
CA GLY A 190 -20.37 12.03 29.09
C GLY A 190 -20.27 10.93 30.18
N ASP A 191 -19.74 9.76 29.84
CA ASP A 191 -19.76 8.54 30.67
C ASP A 191 -18.39 8.18 31.33
N GLY A 192 -17.46 9.14 31.36
CA GLY A 192 -16.18 9.01 32.05
C GLY A 192 -16.26 9.31 33.55
N ASP A 193 -15.43 8.61 34.33
CA ASP A 193 -15.34 8.74 35.78
C ASP A 193 -13.93 9.16 36.27
N ASN A 194 -13.93 10.12 37.19
CA ASN A 194 -12.77 10.77 37.79
C ASN A 194 -12.36 10.20 39.16
N GLY A 195 -12.82 9.02 39.56
CA GLY A 195 -12.38 8.31 40.77
C GLY A 195 -10.87 8.07 40.86
N LYS A 196 -10.41 7.10 41.67
CA LYS A 196 -8.96 6.93 41.94
C LYS A 196 -8.10 6.89 40.66
N ASN A 197 -8.52 6.14 39.64
CA ASN A 197 -7.97 6.22 38.28
C ASN A 197 -9.03 6.84 37.34
N TYR A 198 -8.62 7.36 36.18
CA TYR A 198 -9.56 7.67 35.11
C TYR A 198 -10.17 6.38 34.57
N ARG A 199 -11.49 6.37 34.36
CA ARG A 199 -12.26 5.21 33.90
C ARG A 199 -13.27 5.61 32.82
N LEU A 200 -13.45 4.75 31.83
CA LEU A 200 -14.52 4.82 30.83
C LEU A 200 -15.31 3.51 30.91
N ASN A 201 -16.63 3.58 30.80
CA ASN A 201 -17.50 2.39 30.86
C ASN A 201 -18.31 2.25 29.55
N SER A 202 -18.75 1.04 29.23
CA SER A 202 -19.79 0.78 28.22
C SER A 202 -20.35 -0.64 28.37
N THR A 203 -21.53 -0.90 27.84
CA THR A 203 -22.09 -2.26 27.74
C THR A 203 -21.61 -3.02 26.49
N SER A 204 -20.97 -2.35 25.53
CA SER A 204 -20.34 -2.98 24.37
C SER A 204 -18.89 -3.37 24.67
N LYS A 205 -18.59 -4.68 24.68
CA LYS A 205 -17.22 -5.20 24.85
C LYS A 205 -16.28 -4.66 23.77
N LYS A 206 -16.72 -4.70 22.50
CA LYS A 206 -15.95 -4.32 21.32
C LYS A 206 -15.59 -2.83 21.34
N PHE A 207 -16.52 -1.97 21.76
CA PHE A 207 -16.26 -0.55 21.98
C PHE A 207 -15.15 -0.31 23.02
N VAL A 208 -15.20 -1.00 24.16
CA VAL A 208 -14.20 -0.85 25.22
C VAL A 208 -12.83 -1.38 24.79
N GLN A 209 -12.77 -2.44 23.99
CA GLN A 209 -11.53 -2.93 23.35
C GLN A 209 -10.97 -1.91 22.34
N GLN A 210 -11.82 -1.30 21.51
CA GLN A 210 -11.41 -0.23 20.59
C GLN A 210 -10.91 1.04 21.33
N LEU A 211 -11.56 1.42 22.44
CA LEU A 211 -11.06 2.49 23.31
C LEU A 211 -9.69 2.13 23.93
N GLN A 212 -9.50 0.89 24.40
CA GLN A 212 -8.19 0.44 24.90
C GLN A 212 -7.12 0.50 23.81
N LEU A 213 -7.43 0.07 22.58
CA LEU A 213 -6.52 0.15 21.45
C LEU A 213 -6.08 1.59 21.15
N MET A 214 -7.02 2.54 21.08
CA MET A 214 -6.69 3.96 20.87
C MET A 214 -5.86 4.53 22.02
N LEU A 215 -6.14 4.17 23.28
CA LEU A 215 -5.31 4.58 24.43
C LEU A 215 -3.87 4.05 24.29
N LEU A 216 -3.71 2.75 24.00
CA LEU A 216 -2.39 2.14 23.82
C LEU A 216 -1.62 2.74 22.63
N ALA A 217 -2.30 3.06 21.53
CA ALA A 217 -1.73 3.71 20.34
C ALA A 217 -1.31 5.17 20.56
N ASN A 218 -1.71 5.80 21.68
CA ASN A 218 -1.35 7.17 22.06
C ASN A 218 -0.49 7.20 23.36
N GLY A 219 0.21 6.10 23.67
CA GLY A 219 1.11 6.04 24.84
C GLY A 219 0.42 5.86 26.20
N VAL A 220 -0.90 5.61 26.23
CA VAL A 220 -1.68 5.51 27.47
C VAL A 220 -1.96 4.05 27.83
N GLY A 221 -1.21 3.51 28.80
CA GLY A 221 -1.47 2.20 29.38
C GLY A 221 -2.86 2.10 30.02
N ALA A 222 -3.66 1.12 29.57
CA ALA A 222 -5.04 0.93 30.00
C ALA A 222 -5.40 -0.56 30.20
N LYS A 223 -6.27 -0.86 31.17
CA LYS A 223 -6.70 -2.22 31.54
C LYS A 223 -8.22 -2.36 31.53
N ILE A 224 -8.74 -3.41 30.89
CA ILE A 224 -10.17 -3.74 30.87
C ILE A 224 -10.53 -4.59 32.09
N LYS A 225 -11.72 -4.35 32.65
CA LYS A 225 -12.42 -5.22 33.62
C LYS A 225 -13.89 -5.34 33.24
N ALA A 226 -14.47 -6.50 33.50
CA ALA A 226 -15.91 -6.71 33.44
C ALA A 226 -16.49 -6.70 34.86
N GLU A 227 -17.60 -5.99 35.08
CA GLU A 227 -18.31 -5.89 36.36
C GLU A 227 -19.80 -6.21 36.14
N GLN A 228 -20.31 -7.21 36.86
CA GLN A 228 -21.74 -7.53 36.86
C GLN A 228 -22.50 -6.49 37.70
N GLY A 229 -23.68 -6.04 37.23
CA GLY A 229 -24.51 -5.09 37.96
C GLY A 229 -25.06 -5.64 39.28
N LYS A 230 -25.51 -4.75 40.17
CA LYS A 230 -26.02 -5.10 41.51
C LYS A 230 -27.26 -6.01 41.51
N GLU A 231 -28.01 -6.03 40.41
CA GLU A 231 -29.15 -6.94 40.23
C GLU A 231 -28.88 -7.81 38.99
N ALA A 232 -29.27 -9.09 39.04
CA ALA A 232 -28.98 -10.07 37.98
C ALA A 232 -29.54 -9.69 36.58
N ARG A 233 -30.56 -8.83 36.51
CA ARG A 233 -31.14 -8.33 35.25
C ARG A 233 -30.29 -7.29 34.51
N TRP A 234 -29.23 -6.77 35.12
CA TRP A 234 -28.39 -5.76 34.48
C TRP A 234 -27.39 -6.42 33.53
N ARG A 235 -27.16 -5.78 32.38
CA ARG A 235 -26.14 -6.22 31.42
C ARG A 235 -24.74 -6.07 32.03
N LEU A 236 -23.83 -6.95 31.65
CA LEU A 236 -22.43 -6.91 32.06
C LEU A 236 -21.81 -5.57 31.61
N LEU A 237 -21.18 -4.85 32.54
CA LEU A 237 -20.54 -3.57 32.27
C LEU A 237 -19.04 -3.78 32.03
N TYR A 238 -18.55 -3.35 30.87
CA TYR A 238 -17.13 -3.34 30.56
C TYR A 238 -16.54 -1.97 30.89
N ARG A 239 -15.41 -1.97 31.57
CA ARG A 239 -14.71 -0.78 32.05
C ARG A 239 -13.27 -0.82 31.60
N VAL A 240 -12.82 0.21 30.89
CA VAL A 240 -11.39 0.47 30.67
C VAL A 240 -10.91 1.50 31.69
N GLY A 241 -9.90 1.14 32.47
CA GLY A 241 -9.27 1.99 33.47
C GLY A 241 -7.81 2.26 33.12
N ILE A 242 -7.40 3.51 33.22
CA ILE A 242 -6.02 3.93 32.93
C ILE A 242 -5.10 3.49 34.08
N ILE A 243 -3.90 3.00 33.76
CA ILE A 243 -2.96 2.37 34.71
C ILE A 243 -1.55 2.99 34.61
N GLY A 244 -0.89 3.16 35.77
CA GLY A 244 0.42 3.80 35.87
C GLY A 244 0.37 5.33 35.96
N LYS A 245 1.40 5.93 36.57
CA LYS A 245 1.49 7.39 36.70
C LYS A 245 1.70 8.08 35.35
N ASP A 246 2.58 7.53 34.52
CA ASP A 246 2.92 8.15 33.24
C ASP A 246 1.75 8.11 32.26
N SER A 247 1.05 6.98 32.12
CA SER A 247 -0.22 6.91 31.38
C SER A 247 -1.27 7.90 31.92
N THR A 248 -1.32 8.12 33.23
CA THR A 248 -2.25 9.09 33.86
C THR A 248 -1.86 10.53 33.49
N ARG A 249 -0.56 10.84 33.44
CA ARG A 249 -0.02 12.14 33.02
C ARG A 249 -0.19 12.37 31.52
N GLN A 250 0.09 11.36 30.70
CA GLN A 250 -0.03 11.36 29.25
C GLN A 250 -1.50 11.53 28.83
N PHE A 251 -2.40 10.74 29.42
CA PHE A 251 -3.84 10.91 29.21
C PHE A 251 -4.31 12.30 29.60
N TYR A 252 -3.86 12.83 30.75
CA TYR A 252 -4.19 14.19 31.16
C TYR A 252 -3.70 15.21 30.10
N ALA A 253 -2.44 15.16 29.69
CA ALA A 253 -1.87 16.07 28.69
C ALA A 253 -2.63 16.06 27.36
N LEU A 254 -2.96 14.86 26.84
CA LEU A 254 -3.65 14.68 25.57
C LEU A 254 -5.13 15.09 25.58
N THR A 255 -5.77 15.13 26.75
CA THR A 255 -7.24 15.33 26.87
C THR A 255 -7.66 16.60 27.60
N SER A 256 -6.86 17.15 28.52
CA SER A 256 -7.26 18.24 29.41
C SER A 256 -7.51 19.57 28.70
N GLY A 257 -6.96 19.75 27.50
CA GLY A 257 -7.27 20.92 26.64
C GLY A 257 -8.69 20.90 26.09
N ARG A 258 -9.37 19.74 26.09
CA ARG A 258 -10.72 19.56 25.55
C ARG A 258 -11.73 19.11 26.61
N SER A 259 -11.42 18.10 27.39
CA SER A 259 -12.31 17.63 28.47
C SER A 259 -12.38 18.64 29.62
N TRP A 260 -13.59 18.95 30.09
CA TRP A 260 -13.78 19.77 31.30
C TRP A 260 -13.91 18.93 32.56
N LYS A 261 -14.27 17.65 32.42
CA LYS A 261 -14.43 16.70 33.53
C LYS A 261 -13.04 16.24 34.01
N ILE A 262 -12.08 16.01 33.12
CA ILE A 262 -10.74 15.49 33.44
C ILE A 262 -9.95 16.52 34.28
N LYS A 263 -9.69 16.17 35.54
CA LYS A 263 -8.89 16.98 36.48
C LYS A 263 -7.48 16.42 36.61
N LYS A 264 -6.47 17.29 36.77
CA LYS A 264 -5.07 16.89 37.03
C LYS A 264 -5.01 16.02 38.29
N LYS A 265 -4.22 14.93 38.24
CA LYS A 265 -3.98 14.03 39.38
C LYS A 265 -2.49 13.95 39.66
N GLU A 266 -2.11 14.03 40.93
CA GLU A 266 -0.71 13.98 41.37
C GLU A 266 -0.33 12.63 42.01
N GLY A 267 -1.21 11.61 41.91
CA GLY A 267 -1.01 10.34 42.59
C GLY A 267 -1.60 9.12 41.88
N GLY A 268 -0.77 8.10 41.79
CA GLY A 268 -1.08 6.69 41.60
C GLY A 268 0.04 5.87 42.25
N LYS A 269 -0.20 4.61 42.61
CA LYS A 269 0.93 3.72 42.95
C LYS A 269 1.67 3.38 41.66
N ASP A 270 2.99 3.52 41.67
CA ASP A 270 3.80 2.85 40.64
C ASP A 270 3.73 1.36 40.89
N PHE A 271 3.06 0.67 39.97
CA PHE A 271 3.15 -0.78 39.84
C PHE A 271 4.37 -1.15 38.98
N GLY A 272 5.52 -0.49 39.20
CA GLY A 272 6.80 -0.82 38.59
C GLY A 272 6.83 -0.81 37.05
N TRP A 273 6.05 0.04 36.39
CA TRP A 273 5.83 0.00 34.93
C TRP A 273 6.87 0.75 34.09
N ILE A 274 8.13 0.70 34.50
CA ILE A 274 9.28 1.09 33.67
C ILE A 274 10.28 -0.07 33.73
N PHE A 275 10.93 -0.31 32.59
CA PHE A 275 11.78 -1.45 32.21
C PHE A 275 12.56 -2.20 33.33
N PRO A 276 12.70 -3.54 33.24
CA PRO A 276 12.45 -4.45 34.34
C PRO A 276 13.54 -4.39 35.42
N PHE A 277 13.11 -4.05 36.64
CA PHE A 277 13.99 -3.90 37.79
C PHE A 277 14.67 -5.20 38.28
N HIS A 278 14.11 -6.38 37.96
CA HIS A 278 14.67 -7.66 38.40
C HIS A 278 15.92 -8.07 37.59
N PRO A 279 15.87 -8.23 36.25
CA PRO A 279 17.03 -8.62 35.45
C PRO A 279 18.23 -7.65 35.57
N ILE A 280 17.98 -6.34 35.69
CA ILE A 280 19.06 -5.33 35.76
C ILE A 280 19.83 -5.42 37.09
N ARG A 281 19.14 -5.77 38.19
CA ARG A 281 19.78 -6.04 39.49
C ARG A 281 20.65 -7.30 39.42
N ASP A 282 20.18 -8.33 38.71
CA ASP A 282 20.93 -9.58 38.50
C ASP A 282 22.10 -9.40 37.49
N LEU A 283 22.10 -8.31 36.72
CA LEU A 283 23.21 -7.84 35.89
C LEU A 283 24.22 -6.95 36.64
N GLY A 284 23.98 -6.62 37.92
CA GLY A 284 24.98 -6.02 38.82
C GLY A 284 25.09 -4.49 38.82
N TYR A 285 24.06 -3.75 38.39
CA TYR A 285 24.03 -2.28 38.43
C TYR A 285 23.51 -1.72 39.76
N SER A 286 23.99 -0.54 40.16
CA SER A 286 23.59 0.09 41.43
C SER A 286 22.29 0.89 41.31
N TRP A 287 21.60 1.07 42.43
CA TRP A 287 20.36 1.88 42.50
C TRP A 287 20.56 3.35 42.07
N SER A 288 21.77 3.91 42.22
CA SER A 288 22.11 5.24 41.72
C SER A 288 22.22 5.32 40.19
N ASP A 289 22.77 4.29 39.55
CA ASP A 289 22.96 4.25 38.09
C ASP A 289 21.59 4.13 37.39
N ILE A 290 20.73 3.26 37.91
CA ILE A 290 19.36 3.04 37.45
C ILE A 290 18.55 4.34 37.55
N LYS A 291 18.73 5.09 38.65
CA LYS A 291 18.03 6.36 38.86
C LYS A 291 18.50 7.48 37.92
N GLN A 292 19.78 7.55 37.57
CA GLN A 292 20.29 8.54 36.62
C GLN A 292 19.79 8.31 35.18
N LEU A 293 19.61 7.05 34.78
CA LEU A 293 18.96 6.70 33.50
C LEU A 293 17.48 7.09 33.48
N HIS A 294 16.77 6.90 34.60
CA HIS A 294 15.34 7.19 34.74
C HIS A 294 15.02 8.69 34.79
N ASP A 295 15.76 9.47 35.59
CA ASP A 295 15.39 10.86 35.89
C ASP A 295 15.75 11.85 34.75
N GLY A 296 16.37 11.40 33.66
CA GLY A 296 16.71 12.22 32.48
C GLY A 296 17.71 13.35 32.75
N VAL A 297 18.44 13.31 33.87
CA VAL A 297 19.29 14.43 34.35
C VAL A 297 20.64 14.48 33.64
N ARG A 298 20.60 14.76 32.34
CA ARG A 298 21.52 15.55 31.50
C ARG A 298 21.26 15.21 30.03
N SER A 299 21.04 16.22 29.21
CA SER A 299 20.84 16.12 27.75
C SER A 299 22.06 15.60 26.96
N THR A 300 23.13 15.23 27.65
CA THR A 300 24.34 14.61 27.11
C THR A 300 24.86 13.55 28.09
N VAL A 301 24.42 12.31 27.94
CA VAL A 301 25.12 11.15 28.51
C VAL A 301 26.43 11.00 27.75
N SER A 302 27.57 11.27 28.39
CA SER A 302 28.87 11.24 27.71
C SER A 302 29.21 9.83 27.21
N CYS A 303 29.78 9.73 26.02
CA CYS A 303 30.14 8.44 25.40
C CYS A 303 31.03 7.54 26.28
N SER A 304 31.81 8.11 27.22
CA SER A 304 32.61 7.32 28.16
C SER A 304 31.78 6.38 29.04
N VAL A 305 30.60 6.81 29.51
CA VAL A 305 29.71 6.00 30.37
C VAL A 305 29.08 4.87 29.58
N LEU A 306 28.55 5.17 28.38
CA LEU A 306 28.03 4.16 27.45
C LEU A 306 29.12 3.17 27.01
N SER A 307 30.37 3.63 26.84
CA SER A 307 31.50 2.75 26.49
C SER A 307 31.89 1.79 27.63
N HIS A 308 31.82 2.21 28.90
CA HIS A 308 32.08 1.32 30.03
C HIS A 308 30.98 0.26 30.20
N ILE A 309 29.72 0.63 29.95
CA ILE A 309 28.58 -0.30 29.89
C ILE A 309 28.78 -1.30 28.75
N GLN A 310 29.19 -0.83 27.55
CA GLN A 310 29.53 -1.71 26.42
C GLN A 310 30.72 -2.63 26.71
N GLN A 311 31.81 -2.13 27.29
CA GLN A 311 32.99 -2.95 27.59
C GLN A 311 32.69 -4.06 28.61
N ARG A 312 31.87 -3.78 29.64
CA ARG A 312 31.43 -4.82 30.58
C ARG A 312 30.50 -5.85 29.95
N ALA A 313 29.64 -5.45 29.00
CA ALA A 313 28.84 -6.39 28.21
C ALA A 313 29.71 -7.22 27.24
N PHE A 314 30.76 -6.64 26.67
CA PHE A 314 31.66 -7.30 25.72
C PHE A 314 32.56 -8.36 26.36
N LEU A 315 32.82 -8.26 27.67
CA LEU A 315 33.65 -9.21 28.44
C LEU A 315 32.91 -10.47 28.90
N ARG A 316 31.62 -10.64 28.57
CA ARG A 316 30.85 -11.88 28.79
C ARG A 316 30.33 -12.46 27.47
N GLN A 317 31.20 -12.56 26.46
CA GLN A 317 30.89 -13.24 25.20
C GLN A 317 30.80 -14.76 25.36
N ALA A 318 29.56 -15.24 25.54
CA ALA A 318 29.06 -16.46 24.92
C ALA A 318 27.52 -16.39 24.90
N GLU A 319 26.89 -16.81 23.80
CA GLU A 319 25.44 -17.04 23.68
C GLU A 319 24.51 -15.83 23.92
N THR A 320 24.41 -14.94 22.92
CA THR A 320 23.14 -14.20 22.66
C THR A 320 23.14 -13.61 21.24
N ALA A 321 22.44 -14.27 20.32
CA ALA A 321 21.63 -13.55 19.33
C ALA A 321 20.38 -13.03 20.09
N THR A 322 19.81 -11.85 19.83
CA THR A 322 19.70 -11.13 18.55
C THR A 322 20.31 -9.72 18.61
N ARG A 323 20.77 -9.18 17.48
CA ARG A 323 21.76 -8.09 17.43
C ARG A 323 21.21 -6.69 17.12
N GLU A 324 20.01 -6.37 17.60
CA GLU A 324 19.47 -5.00 17.56
C GLU A 324 19.27 -4.42 18.96
N ARG A 325 19.72 -3.17 19.15
CA ARG A 325 19.44 -2.41 20.38
C ARG A 325 18.00 -1.90 20.32
N ILE A 326 17.07 -2.68 20.87
CA ILE A 326 15.71 -2.20 21.13
C ILE A 326 15.79 -1.01 22.09
N ASP A 327 15.23 0.12 21.68
CA ASP A 327 14.95 1.21 22.60
C ASP A 327 13.86 0.75 23.56
N TRP A 328 14.24 0.56 24.82
CA TRP A 328 13.38 0.05 25.87
C TRP A 328 12.33 1.07 26.34
N THR A 329 12.45 2.34 25.94
CA THR A 329 11.44 3.34 26.25
C THR A 329 10.15 3.06 25.47
N GLY A 330 9.02 2.98 26.18
CA GLY A 330 7.70 2.71 25.60
C GLY A 330 7.27 1.24 25.51
N PHE A 331 8.05 0.25 25.97
CA PHE A 331 7.59 -1.16 26.03
C PHE A 331 6.95 -1.53 27.38
N LEU A 332 5.73 -2.09 27.35
CA LEU A 332 5.00 -2.62 28.49
C LEU A 332 5.09 -4.16 28.53
N PRO A 333 5.68 -4.76 29.58
CA PRO A 333 5.62 -6.20 29.78
C PRO A 333 4.21 -6.61 30.25
N VAL A 334 3.60 -7.57 29.56
CA VAL A 334 2.20 -7.99 29.76
C VAL A 334 2.12 -9.51 29.83
N ARG A 335 1.37 -10.05 30.80
CA ARG A 335 1.27 -11.51 30.97
C ARG A 335 0.19 -12.07 30.05
N LEU A 336 0.41 -13.29 29.56
CA LEU A 336 -0.65 -14.04 28.89
C LEU A 336 -1.74 -14.44 29.90
N GLN A 337 -3.01 -14.15 29.61
CA GLN A 337 -4.14 -14.62 30.43
C GLN A 337 -4.76 -15.89 29.84
N SER A 338 -5.06 -15.91 28.53
CA SER A 338 -5.62 -17.08 27.85
C SER A 338 -5.23 -17.13 26.37
N VAL A 339 -5.18 -18.35 25.83
CA VAL A 339 -5.17 -18.61 24.39
C VAL A 339 -6.42 -19.43 24.08
N GLU A 340 -7.30 -18.86 23.27
CA GLU A 340 -8.59 -19.43 22.90
C GLU A 340 -8.68 -19.48 21.37
N LYS A 341 -9.31 -20.53 20.83
CA LYS A 341 -9.49 -20.70 19.39
C LYS A 341 -10.65 -19.83 18.91
N ALA A 342 -10.33 -18.69 18.30
CA ALA A 342 -11.31 -17.74 17.78
C ALA A 342 -12.15 -18.30 16.62
N GLY A 343 -11.59 -19.16 15.78
CA GLY A 343 -12.30 -19.77 14.65
C GLY A 343 -11.39 -20.55 13.71
N ARG A 344 -11.83 -20.69 12.45
CA ARG A 344 -10.99 -21.08 11.30
C ARG A 344 -11.28 -20.12 10.16
N GLN A 345 -10.26 -19.39 9.73
CA GLN A 345 -10.28 -18.48 8.59
C GLN A 345 -9.08 -18.80 7.71
N GLU A 346 -9.23 -18.67 6.39
CA GLU A 346 -8.07 -18.73 5.50
C GLU A 346 -7.32 -17.41 5.55
N VAL A 347 -6.04 -17.47 5.92
CA VAL A 347 -5.13 -16.32 6.01
C VAL A 347 -3.89 -16.68 5.20
N TYR A 348 -3.63 -15.90 4.16
CA TYR A 348 -2.46 -16.03 3.30
C TYR A 348 -1.39 -15.06 3.80
N ASP A 349 -0.69 -15.46 4.87
CA ASP A 349 0.44 -14.69 5.40
C ASP A 349 1.75 -15.14 4.76
N PHE A 350 2.64 -14.19 4.50
CA PHE A 350 3.96 -14.40 3.91
C PHE A 350 5.02 -13.88 4.87
N GLU A 351 5.33 -14.69 5.88
CA GLU A 351 6.41 -14.41 6.81
C GLU A 351 7.76 -14.43 6.08
N VAL A 352 8.59 -13.43 6.36
CA VAL A 352 10.00 -13.37 5.94
C VAL A 352 10.81 -13.39 7.23
N GLU A 353 11.69 -14.38 7.36
CA GLU A 353 12.61 -14.47 8.50
C GLU A 353 13.41 -13.16 8.67
N ASP A 354 13.71 -12.79 9.91
CA ASP A 354 14.45 -11.59 10.31
C ASP A 354 13.81 -10.22 9.95
N ILE A 355 12.52 -10.14 9.61
CA ILE A 355 11.77 -8.86 9.55
C ILE A 355 10.79 -8.74 10.73
N HIS A 356 11.00 -7.74 11.58
CA HIS A 356 10.21 -7.49 12.78
C HIS A 356 9.41 -6.18 12.68
N MET A 357 8.12 -6.24 12.98
CA MET A 357 7.24 -5.07 13.06
C MET A 357 6.33 -5.14 14.29
N ILE A 358 5.90 -3.96 14.74
CA ILE A 358 4.98 -3.82 15.88
C ILE A 358 3.54 -3.93 15.36
N ASN A 359 2.90 -5.09 15.53
CA ASN A 359 1.50 -5.28 15.14
C ASN A 359 0.58 -5.10 16.35
N ALA A 360 -0.33 -4.12 16.28
CA ALA A 360 -1.24 -3.73 17.36
C ALA A 360 -0.55 -3.54 18.73
N GLY A 361 0.70 -3.08 18.71
CA GLY A 361 1.56 -2.90 19.89
C GLY A 361 2.46 -4.09 20.22
N LEU A 362 2.17 -5.33 19.79
CA LEU A 362 3.06 -6.46 20.07
C LEU A 362 4.26 -6.48 19.11
N TYR A 363 5.46 -6.77 19.65
CA TYR A 363 6.61 -7.08 18.79
C TYR A 363 6.42 -8.46 18.18
N THR A 364 6.20 -8.49 16.87
CA THR A 364 5.95 -9.70 16.08
C THR A 364 6.93 -9.79 14.93
N SER A 365 7.28 -11.00 14.52
CA SER A 365 7.76 -11.20 13.15
C SER A 365 6.57 -10.96 12.21
N ASN A 366 6.51 -9.83 11.51
CA ASN A 366 5.70 -9.78 10.29
C ASN A 366 6.21 -8.73 9.30
N SER A 367 5.72 -8.91 8.09
CA SER A 367 6.44 -8.77 6.84
C SER A 367 6.22 -7.41 6.17
N ARG A 368 7.11 -7.12 5.22
CA ARG A 368 6.76 -6.18 4.14
C ARG A 368 5.62 -6.80 3.34
N HIS A 369 4.47 -6.13 3.26
CA HIS A 369 3.32 -6.55 2.45
C HIS A 369 3.77 -7.09 1.07
N GLY A 370 3.58 -8.39 0.84
CA GLY A 370 3.99 -9.04 -0.40
C GLY A 370 3.13 -8.58 -1.58
N ALA A 371 3.75 -8.11 -2.65
CA ALA A 371 3.07 -7.73 -3.88
C ALA A 371 2.84 -8.98 -4.76
N ASN A 372 1.59 -9.44 -4.84
CA ASN A 372 1.21 -10.64 -5.58
C ASN A 372 0.65 -10.31 -6.97
N MET A 373 0.66 -11.27 -7.91
CA MET A 373 -0.14 -11.21 -9.15
C MET A 373 -1.03 -12.45 -9.26
N ALA A 374 -2.28 -12.28 -9.69
CA ALA A 374 -3.17 -13.38 -10.02
C ALA A 374 -3.87 -13.08 -11.34
N MET A 375 -4.08 -14.16 -12.07
CA MET A 375 -4.46 -14.12 -13.46
C MET A 375 -5.61 -15.10 -13.65
N MET A 376 -6.74 -14.59 -14.14
CA MET A 376 -7.88 -15.42 -14.53
C MET A 376 -7.95 -15.46 -16.05
N ARG A 377 -8.37 -16.58 -16.61
CA ARG A 377 -8.59 -16.70 -18.05
C ARG A 377 -9.92 -16.08 -18.45
N VAL A 378 -9.98 -15.51 -19.65
CA VAL A 378 -11.20 -14.94 -20.23
C VAL A 378 -12.30 -15.98 -20.49
N ASP A 379 -11.94 -17.26 -20.49
CA ASP A 379 -12.84 -18.41 -20.61
C ASP A 379 -13.23 -19.04 -19.25
N HIS A 380 -12.97 -18.35 -18.14
CA HIS A 380 -13.49 -18.72 -16.82
C HIS A 380 -14.94 -18.20 -16.66
N PRO A 381 -15.89 -18.96 -16.10
CA PRO A 381 -17.28 -18.49 -15.93
C PRO A 381 -17.37 -17.18 -15.14
N ASP A 382 -16.62 -17.06 -14.05
CA ASP A 382 -16.68 -15.91 -13.13
C ASP A 382 -15.83 -14.69 -13.58
N VAL A 383 -15.44 -14.63 -14.86
CA VAL A 383 -14.56 -13.57 -15.40
C VAL A 383 -15.13 -12.16 -15.20
N LEU A 384 -16.45 -11.98 -15.35
CA LEU A 384 -17.13 -10.70 -15.20
C LEU A 384 -16.99 -10.12 -13.78
N ASP A 385 -17.07 -11.00 -12.79
CA ASP A 385 -16.87 -10.66 -11.37
C ASP A 385 -15.40 -10.35 -11.07
N PHE A 386 -14.47 -11.09 -11.68
CA PHE A 386 -13.02 -10.87 -11.53
C PHE A 386 -12.54 -9.56 -12.17
N ILE A 387 -13.15 -9.10 -13.26
CA ILE A 387 -12.84 -7.79 -13.86
C ILE A 387 -13.20 -6.66 -12.89
N ARG A 388 -14.39 -6.73 -12.29
CA ARG A 388 -14.99 -5.66 -11.46
C ARG A 388 -14.51 -5.66 -10.01
N CYS A 389 -13.62 -6.57 -9.65
CA CYS A 389 -13.36 -6.93 -8.26
C CYS A 389 -12.64 -5.86 -7.43
N LYS A 390 -12.10 -4.84 -8.10
CA LYS A 390 -11.38 -3.72 -7.49
C LYS A 390 -11.99 -2.35 -7.76
N ASN A 391 -13.24 -2.30 -8.25
CA ASN A 391 -13.98 -1.05 -8.48
C ASN A 391 -14.18 -0.20 -7.20
N LYS A 392 -13.81 -0.71 -6.01
CA LYS A 392 -13.79 0.02 -4.74
C LYS A 392 -12.37 0.02 -4.15
N GLU A 393 -11.86 1.19 -3.83
CA GLU A 393 -10.50 1.34 -3.28
C GLU A 393 -10.35 0.61 -1.94
N GLY A 394 -9.24 -0.10 -1.78
CA GLY A 394 -8.89 -0.74 -0.51
C GLY A 394 -9.71 -1.99 -0.14
N ASP A 395 -10.64 -2.45 -0.99
CA ASP A 395 -11.33 -3.74 -0.82
C ASP A 395 -10.36 -4.92 -0.95
N ILE A 396 -9.35 -4.80 -1.82
CA ILE A 396 -8.28 -5.79 -1.98
C ILE A 396 -6.93 -5.08 -2.06
N ARG A 397 -6.07 -5.39 -1.08
CA ARG A 397 -4.76 -4.75 -0.87
C ARG A 397 -3.66 -5.76 -1.20
N ASN A 398 -2.51 -5.29 -1.68
CA ASN A 398 -1.26 -6.06 -1.88
C ASN A 398 -1.22 -7.03 -3.09
N PHE A 399 -2.12 -6.88 -4.06
CA PHE A 399 -2.50 -7.99 -4.95
C PHE A 399 -2.84 -7.42 -6.35
N ASN A 400 -2.18 -7.85 -7.47
CA ASN A 400 -2.26 -7.40 -8.91
C ASN A 400 -3.05 -8.31 -9.95
N VAL A 401 -4.23 -7.93 -10.50
CA VAL A 401 -5.06 -8.65 -11.52
C VAL A 401 -4.38 -8.51 -12.87
N THR A 402 -4.44 -9.58 -13.65
CA THR A 402 -4.44 -9.50 -15.12
C THR A 402 -5.43 -10.49 -15.70
N VAL A 403 -6.18 -10.12 -16.75
CA VAL A 403 -7.00 -11.10 -17.49
C VAL A 403 -6.16 -11.74 -18.59
N THR A 404 -6.12 -13.06 -18.59
CA THR A 404 -5.40 -13.87 -19.56
C THR A 404 -6.33 -14.24 -20.72
N ILE A 405 -6.08 -13.62 -21.86
CA ILE A 405 -6.91 -13.68 -23.05
C ILE A 405 -6.40 -14.75 -24.02
N THR A 406 -7.33 -15.48 -24.64
CA THR A 406 -7.06 -16.49 -25.67
C THR A 406 -7.19 -15.90 -27.07
N ASP A 407 -6.50 -16.48 -28.05
CA ASP A 407 -6.68 -16.08 -29.45
C ASP A 407 -8.08 -16.38 -29.96
N GLU A 408 -8.76 -17.42 -29.43
CA GLU A 408 -10.17 -17.70 -29.76
C GLU A 408 -11.08 -16.53 -29.38
N PHE A 409 -10.88 -15.94 -28.20
CA PHE A 409 -11.61 -14.76 -27.76
C PHE A 409 -11.34 -13.56 -28.65
N MET A 410 -10.06 -13.22 -28.91
CA MET A 410 -9.72 -12.07 -29.77
C MET A 410 -10.24 -12.24 -31.20
N ASN A 411 -10.21 -13.46 -31.75
CA ASN A 411 -10.82 -13.75 -33.05
C ASN A 411 -12.36 -13.63 -33.00
N ALA A 412 -13.01 -13.95 -31.88
CA ALA A 412 -14.45 -13.75 -31.71
C ALA A 412 -14.80 -12.25 -31.63
N VAL A 413 -14.04 -11.46 -30.86
CA VAL A 413 -14.18 -9.99 -30.79
C VAL A 413 -14.07 -9.35 -32.17
N GLU A 414 -13.09 -9.76 -32.99
CA GLU A 414 -12.86 -9.16 -34.31
C GLU A 414 -13.83 -9.65 -35.39
N LYS A 415 -14.13 -10.95 -35.45
CA LYS A 415 -14.81 -11.57 -36.61
C LYS A 415 -16.27 -11.94 -36.34
N ARG A 416 -16.64 -12.08 -35.07
CA ARG A 416 -17.96 -12.56 -34.61
C ARG A 416 -18.46 -11.71 -33.42
N PRO A 417 -18.41 -10.36 -33.50
CA PRO A 417 -18.64 -9.47 -32.36
C PRO A 417 -20.03 -9.59 -31.74
N HIS A 418 -21.02 -10.07 -32.49
CA HIS A 418 -22.42 -10.20 -32.06
C HIS A 418 -22.81 -11.64 -31.69
N GLU A 419 -21.87 -12.60 -31.68
CA GLU A 419 -22.14 -13.97 -31.23
C GLU A 419 -21.96 -14.11 -29.72
N GLN A 420 -22.85 -14.89 -29.10
CA GLN A 420 -22.77 -15.27 -27.68
C GLN A 420 -21.40 -15.90 -27.36
N TRP A 421 -20.73 -15.36 -26.34
CA TRP A 421 -19.49 -15.95 -25.83
C TRP A 421 -19.80 -17.13 -24.90
N TYR A 422 -18.96 -18.17 -24.97
CA TYR A 422 -19.03 -19.32 -24.07
C TYR A 422 -17.66 -19.52 -23.41
N CYS A 423 -17.65 -19.46 -22.08
CA CYS A 423 -16.52 -19.82 -21.25
C CYS A 423 -16.28 -21.34 -21.32
N THR A 424 -15.03 -21.76 -21.39
CA THR A 424 -14.64 -23.18 -21.42
C THR A 424 -13.87 -23.51 -20.14
N PHE A 425 -14.53 -24.18 -19.21
CA PHE A 425 -14.00 -24.45 -17.88
C PHE A 425 -14.09 -25.95 -17.57
N LYS A 426 -12.96 -26.54 -17.14
CA LYS A 426 -12.82 -28.00 -16.89
C LYS A 426 -13.22 -28.89 -18.09
N GLY A 427 -13.20 -28.36 -19.30
CA GLY A 427 -13.59 -29.07 -20.54
C GLY A 427 -15.05 -28.90 -20.95
N GLU A 428 -15.87 -28.22 -20.13
CA GLU A 428 -17.29 -27.95 -20.42
C GLU A 428 -17.50 -26.49 -20.84
N LYS A 429 -18.53 -26.26 -21.66
CA LYS A 429 -18.94 -24.90 -22.07
C LYS A 429 -20.02 -24.36 -21.13
N TYR A 430 -19.80 -23.15 -20.65
CA TYR A 430 -20.72 -22.40 -19.81
C TYR A 430 -20.95 -21.01 -20.41
N LYS A 431 -22.10 -20.39 -20.13
CA LYS A 431 -22.20 -18.93 -20.28
C LYS A 431 -21.29 -18.27 -19.22
N PRO A 432 -20.76 -17.06 -19.48
CA PRO A 432 -20.21 -16.21 -18.44
C PRO A 432 -21.24 -15.99 -17.34
N ARG A 433 -20.81 -15.84 -16.09
CA ARG A 433 -21.71 -15.79 -14.94
C ARG A 433 -21.52 -14.51 -14.15
N LYS A 434 -22.64 -13.96 -13.68
CA LYS A 434 -22.65 -13.02 -12.55
C LYS A 434 -22.66 -13.85 -11.28
N VAL A 435 -21.70 -13.61 -10.39
CA VAL A 435 -21.75 -14.26 -9.08
C VAL A 435 -22.72 -13.46 -8.22
N LEU A 436 -23.81 -14.07 -7.78
CA LEU A 436 -24.84 -13.38 -7.03
C LEU A 436 -24.40 -13.22 -5.59
N ARG A 437 -24.24 -11.96 -5.16
CA ARG A 437 -23.61 -11.59 -3.89
C ARG A 437 -24.57 -10.86 -2.94
N HIS A 438 -24.63 -11.32 -1.70
CA HIS A 438 -25.28 -10.59 -0.61
C HIS A 438 -24.41 -9.42 -0.09
N ALA A 439 -24.97 -8.51 0.73
CA ALA A 439 -24.30 -7.29 1.21
C ALA A 439 -22.96 -7.51 1.98
N THR A 440 -22.84 -8.64 2.69
CA THR A 440 -21.65 -9.13 3.42
C THR A 440 -20.73 -10.01 2.56
N ARG A 441 -20.99 -10.10 1.24
CA ARG A 441 -20.13 -10.66 0.16
C ARG A 441 -20.26 -12.16 -0.22
N ALA A 442 -21.27 -12.92 0.24
CA ALA A 442 -21.50 -14.29 -0.26
C ALA A 442 -22.10 -14.39 -1.63
N VAL A 443 -21.40 -15.19 -2.43
CA VAL A 443 -21.96 -16.14 -3.39
C VAL A 443 -23.11 -16.96 -2.77
N TYR A 444 -24.35 -16.63 -3.09
CA TYR A 444 -25.51 -17.50 -2.83
C TYR A 444 -26.02 -18.22 -4.08
N GLY A 445 -25.53 -17.79 -5.24
CA GLY A 445 -25.79 -18.41 -6.53
C GLY A 445 -24.93 -17.77 -7.62
N SER A 446 -25.20 -18.17 -8.86
CA SER A 446 -24.65 -17.54 -10.05
C SER A 446 -25.74 -17.46 -11.10
N GLU A 447 -25.84 -16.32 -11.78
CA GLU A 447 -26.74 -16.12 -12.91
C GLU A 447 -25.94 -16.19 -14.20
N ASP A 448 -26.35 -17.06 -15.11
CA ASP A 448 -25.78 -17.15 -16.46
C ASP A 448 -26.14 -15.89 -17.25
N ILE A 449 -25.13 -15.19 -17.76
CA ILE A 449 -25.28 -13.98 -18.57
C ILE A 449 -25.17 -14.34 -20.06
N ASP A 450 -26.18 -13.91 -20.83
CA ASP A 450 -26.04 -13.74 -22.27
C ASP A 450 -25.23 -12.47 -22.56
N ILE A 451 -24.07 -12.64 -23.19
CA ILE A 451 -23.08 -11.60 -23.48
C ILE A 451 -22.22 -12.06 -24.66
N THR A 452 -21.96 -11.15 -25.58
CA THR A 452 -21.12 -11.40 -26.75
C THR A 452 -19.63 -11.25 -26.42
N ALA A 453 -18.78 -11.76 -27.31
CA ALA A 453 -17.33 -11.57 -27.15
C ALA A 453 -16.94 -10.08 -27.12
N LYS A 454 -17.61 -9.23 -27.93
CA LYS A 454 -17.37 -7.79 -27.98
C LYS A 454 -17.78 -7.09 -26.69
N GLU A 455 -18.96 -7.38 -26.14
CA GLU A 455 -19.41 -6.78 -24.87
C GLU A 455 -18.54 -7.20 -23.68
N LEU A 456 -18.02 -8.43 -23.65
CA LEU A 456 -17.05 -8.85 -22.63
C LEU A 456 -15.70 -8.11 -22.80
N PHE A 457 -15.26 -7.87 -24.04
CA PHE A 457 -14.08 -7.06 -24.32
C PHE A 457 -14.28 -5.59 -23.94
N ASP A 458 -15.47 -5.03 -24.19
CA ASP A 458 -15.79 -3.65 -23.83
C ASP A 458 -15.82 -3.46 -22.31
N GLN A 459 -16.29 -4.44 -21.54
CA GLN A 459 -16.18 -4.40 -20.07
C GLN A 459 -14.74 -4.54 -19.56
N LEU A 460 -13.87 -5.27 -20.27
CA LEU A 460 -12.43 -5.29 -19.98
C LEU A 460 -11.79 -3.92 -20.22
N VAL A 461 -12.15 -3.28 -21.33
CA VAL A 461 -11.66 -1.94 -21.73
C VAL A 461 -12.18 -0.85 -20.80
N GLU A 462 -13.49 -0.82 -20.53
CA GLU A 462 -14.14 0.10 -19.60
C GLU A 462 -13.46 0.02 -18.23
N SER A 463 -13.32 -1.18 -17.68
CA SER A 463 -12.63 -1.38 -16.41
C SER A 463 -11.21 -0.81 -16.50
N ALA A 464 -10.38 -1.22 -17.48
CA ALA A 464 -9.01 -0.74 -17.60
C ALA A 464 -8.88 0.78 -17.83
N TRP A 465 -9.91 1.43 -18.40
CA TRP A 465 -9.95 2.87 -18.66
C TRP A 465 -10.39 3.69 -17.43
N LEU A 466 -11.39 3.19 -16.70
CA LEU A 466 -11.77 3.74 -15.39
C LEU A 466 -10.56 3.71 -14.44
N ASN A 467 -9.67 2.75 -14.66
CA ASN A 467 -8.85 2.20 -13.62
C ASN A 467 -7.39 1.82 -14.08
N GLY A 468 -6.36 2.63 -13.82
CA GLY A 468 -4.97 2.37 -14.26
C GLY A 468 -4.04 1.54 -13.32
N GLU A 469 -3.50 0.43 -13.86
CA GLU A 469 -2.62 -0.67 -13.34
C GLU A 469 -2.46 -1.00 -11.81
N PRO A 470 -2.14 -2.26 -11.41
CA PRO A 470 -2.82 -3.54 -11.63
C PRO A 470 -3.25 -4.24 -10.28
N GLY A 471 -4.30 -5.11 -10.21
CA GLY A 471 -4.97 -5.48 -8.91
C GLY A 471 -6.03 -6.62 -8.69
N ILE A 472 -5.80 -7.72 -7.91
CA ILE A 472 -6.51 -9.06 -7.86
C ILE A 472 -7.92 -9.11 -7.22
N ALA A 473 -8.70 -10.19 -7.50
CA ALA A 473 -9.53 -10.91 -6.49
C ALA A 473 -9.64 -12.44 -6.65
N TRP A 474 -10.12 -13.11 -5.57
CA TRP A 474 -10.96 -14.33 -5.59
C TRP A 474 -11.97 -14.30 -4.40
N ALA A 475 -12.96 -15.20 -4.39
CA ALA A 475 -14.24 -15.10 -3.62
C ALA A 475 -14.24 -15.49 -2.11
N VAL A 476 -15.30 -15.12 -1.31
CA VAL A 476 -16.08 -15.94 -0.29
C VAL A 476 -17.02 -15.11 0.71
N TYR A 477 -18.01 -15.78 1.38
CA TYR A 477 -19.28 -15.50 2.20
C TYR A 477 -19.49 -14.39 3.33
N GLY A 478 -20.71 -13.92 3.79
CA GLY A 478 -22.17 -14.09 3.38
C GLY A 478 -23.46 -13.50 4.11
N SER A 479 -24.57 -13.20 3.34
CA SER A 479 -25.98 -12.65 3.64
C SER A 479 -26.19 -11.21 4.25
N GLU A 480 -27.12 -10.28 3.90
CA GLU A 480 -28.53 -10.28 3.36
C GLU A 480 -28.88 -9.07 2.40
N ASP A 481 -30.17 -8.72 2.21
CA ASP A 481 -30.79 -8.12 0.99
C ASP A 481 -31.30 -6.66 1.08
N ILE A 482 -31.34 -5.95 -0.07
CA ILE A 482 -32.07 -4.68 -0.28
C ILE A 482 -32.56 -4.62 -1.74
N ASP A 483 -33.85 -4.33 -1.96
CA ASP A 483 -34.39 -4.03 -3.30
C ASP A 483 -33.83 -2.71 -3.85
N ILE A 484 -33.22 -2.77 -5.03
CA ILE A 484 -32.78 -1.60 -5.81
C ILE A 484 -33.21 -1.81 -7.27
N THR A 485 -33.81 -0.79 -7.88
CA THR A 485 -34.22 -0.86 -9.28
C THR A 485 -33.02 -0.79 -10.22
N ALA A 486 -33.14 -1.34 -11.43
CA ALA A 486 -32.06 -1.29 -12.42
C ALA A 486 -31.58 0.15 -12.74
N LYS A 487 -32.45 1.15 -12.56
CA LYS A 487 -32.07 2.56 -12.67
C LYS A 487 -31.24 3.05 -11.48
N GLU A 488 -31.59 2.69 -10.24
CA GLU A 488 -30.78 3.04 -9.06
C GLU A 488 -29.44 2.32 -9.06
N LEU A 489 -29.37 1.10 -9.62
CA LEU A 489 -28.11 0.41 -9.90
C LEU A 489 -27.28 1.14 -10.95
N PHE A 490 -27.90 1.65 -12.03
CA PHE A 490 -27.22 2.43 -13.06
C PHE A 490 -26.73 3.79 -12.54
N ASP A 491 -27.56 4.50 -11.76
CA ASP A 491 -27.19 5.77 -11.14
C ASP A 491 -26.02 5.56 -10.14
N GLN A 492 -26.00 4.46 -9.37
CA GLN A 492 -24.86 4.09 -8.51
C GLN A 492 -23.62 3.62 -9.29
N LEU A 493 -23.78 3.00 -10.47
CA LEU A 493 -22.66 2.65 -11.35
C LEU A 493 -21.98 3.91 -11.88
N VAL A 494 -22.75 4.93 -12.29
CA VAL A 494 -22.24 6.23 -12.74
C VAL A 494 -21.58 7.01 -11.59
N GLU A 495 -22.17 7.00 -10.39
CA GLU A 495 -21.61 7.71 -9.22
C GLU A 495 -20.37 6.99 -8.61
N SER A 496 -20.19 5.69 -8.87
CA SER A 496 -18.99 4.92 -8.45
C SER A 496 -17.83 4.96 -9.45
N ALA A 497 -18.00 5.54 -10.64
CA ALA A 497 -17.11 5.39 -11.80
C ALA A 497 -15.80 6.23 -11.76
N TRP A 498 -15.42 6.85 -10.65
CA TRP A 498 -14.33 7.84 -10.65
C TRP A 498 -12.93 7.28 -10.29
N LEU A 499 -12.81 6.08 -9.69
CA LEU A 499 -11.80 5.90 -8.64
C LEU A 499 -10.48 5.13 -8.92
N ASN A 500 -10.41 3.86 -9.42
CA ASN A 500 -9.16 3.06 -9.24
C ASN A 500 -8.85 1.84 -10.13
N GLY A 501 -7.68 1.86 -10.79
CA GLY A 501 -6.69 0.75 -10.82
C GLY A 501 -6.59 -0.41 -11.88
N GLU A 502 -7.64 -1.11 -12.33
CA GLU A 502 -7.58 -2.41 -13.03
C GLU A 502 -8.64 -2.74 -14.12
N PRO A 503 -8.38 -3.68 -15.07
CA PRO A 503 -7.29 -4.67 -15.11
C PRO A 503 -6.24 -4.50 -16.24
N GLY A 504 -5.09 -5.18 -16.10
CA GLY A 504 -4.16 -5.44 -17.20
C GLY A 504 -4.55 -6.67 -18.05
N ILE A 505 -3.93 -6.83 -19.22
CA ILE A 505 -4.20 -7.93 -20.17
C ILE A 505 -2.93 -8.74 -20.51
N ALA A 506 -3.07 -10.06 -20.67
CA ALA A 506 -2.00 -10.96 -21.12
C ALA A 506 -2.50 -11.94 -22.21
N PHE A 507 -1.74 -12.13 -23.29
CA PHE A 507 -2.15 -12.90 -24.47
C PHE A 507 -1.56 -14.32 -24.45
N LEU A 508 -2.34 -15.30 -24.00
CA LEU A 508 -1.87 -16.68 -23.75
C LEU A 508 -1.34 -17.39 -24.99
N GLY A 509 -1.88 -17.07 -26.16
CA GLY A 509 -1.39 -17.57 -27.45
C GLY A 509 0.06 -17.18 -27.68
N THR A 510 0.34 -15.88 -27.70
CA THR A 510 1.70 -15.32 -27.83
C THR A 510 2.66 -15.85 -26.76
N ILE A 511 2.21 -15.91 -25.50
CA ILE A 511 3.01 -16.42 -24.37
C ILE A 511 3.41 -17.88 -24.60
N ASN A 512 2.46 -18.75 -24.96
CA ASN A 512 2.73 -20.18 -25.11
C ASN A 512 3.42 -20.53 -26.44
N ALA A 513 3.16 -19.77 -27.51
CA ALA A 513 3.90 -19.88 -28.77
C ALA A 513 5.40 -19.55 -28.62
N THR A 514 5.75 -18.74 -27.62
CA THR A 514 7.12 -18.35 -27.28
C THR A 514 7.68 -19.05 -26.03
N ASN A 515 6.97 -20.05 -25.48
CA ASN A 515 7.40 -20.80 -24.30
C ASN A 515 8.74 -21.52 -24.58
N PRO A 516 9.82 -21.25 -23.82
CA PRO A 516 11.13 -21.90 -24.03
C PRO A 516 11.15 -23.38 -23.63
N LEU A 517 10.24 -23.80 -22.75
CA LEU A 517 10.17 -25.12 -22.10
C LEU A 517 8.77 -25.75 -22.27
N PRO A 518 8.29 -26.00 -23.50
CA PRO A 518 6.95 -26.54 -23.73
C PRO A 518 6.78 -27.97 -23.18
N GLY A 519 7.87 -28.72 -22.96
CA GLY A 519 7.82 -30.04 -22.33
C GLY A 519 7.46 -30.02 -20.84
N LEU A 520 7.53 -28.87 -20.16
CA LEU A 520 6.99 -28.68 -18.80
C LEU A 520 5.48 -28.36 -18.79
N GLY A 521 4.84 -28.30 -19.95
CA GLY A 521 3.45 -27.89 -20.11
C GLY A 521 3.29 -26.40 -20.42
N PRO A 522 2.03 -25.92 -20.51
CA PRO A 522 1.72 -24.53 -20.82
C PRO A 522 2.03 -23.60 -19.64
N ILE A 523 2.40 -22.36 -19.96
CA ILE A 523 2.52 -21.27 -18.99
C ILE A 523 1.15 -20.62 -18.81
N ALA A 524 0.73 -20.47 -17.55
CA ALA A 524 -0.58 -19.94 -17.17
C ALA A 524 -0.53 -18.54 -16.52
N ALA A 525 0.62 -18.13 -15.96
CA ALA A 525 0.75 -16.90 -15.18
C ALA A 525 2.11 -16.21 -15.34
N SER A 526 2.19 -14.98 -14.84
CA SER A 526 3.39 -14.15 -14.75
C SER A 526 3.77 -13.87 -13.30
N ASN A 527 5.02 -13.45 -13.09
CA ASN A 527 5.46 -12.77 -11.87
C ASN A 527 4.73 -11.41 -11.65
N PRO A 528 4.84 -10.79 -10.46
CA PRO A 528 4.11 -9.56 -10.08
C PRO A 528 4.24 -8.33 -10.99
N CYS A 529 5.26 -8.28 -11.86
CA CYS A 529 5.57 -7.14 -12.73
C CYS A 529 5.27 -7.38 -14.23
N GLY A 530 4.82 -8.58 -14.62
CA GLY A 530 4.34 -8.86 -15.99
C GLY A 530 5.42 -9.16 -17.05
N GLU A 531 6.71 -9.19 -16.68
CA GLU A 531 7.83 -9.43 -17.58
C GLU A 531 8.31 -10.90 -17.61
N GLN A 532 7.97 -11.71 -16.61
CA GLN A 532 8.33 -13.13 -16.54
C GLN A 532 7.08 -14.01 -16.50
N PHE A 533 6.68 -14.51 -17.67
CA PHE A 533 5.74 -15.62 -17.77
C PHE A 533 6.47 -16.94 -17.46
N LEU A 534 6.04 -17.61 -16.39
CA LEU A 534 6.80 -18.66 -15.72
C LEU A 534 5.96 -19.92 -15.51
N HIS A 535 6.64 -21.07 -15.51
CA HIS A 535 6.07 -22.31 -14.98
C HIS A 535 5.94 -22.23 -13.46
N SER A 536 5.06 -23.04 -12.87
CA SER A 536 4.93 -23.13 -11.41
C SER A 536 6.27 -23.42 -10.75
N TYR A 537 6.63 -22.65 -9.72
CA TYR A 537 7.93 -22.69 -9.03
C TYR A 537 9.16 -22.28 -9.87
N ASP A 538 9.01 -21.76 -11.10
CA ASP A 538 10.16 -21.25 -11.86
C ASP A 538 10.58 -19.86 -11.33
N ASN A 539 11.84 -19.46 -11.54
CA ASN A 539 12.44 -18.34 -10.82
C ASN A 539 12.67 -17.09 -11.69
N CYS A 540 12.83 -15.95 -11.01
CA CYS A 540 13.16 -14.66 -11.60
C CYS A 540 14.58 -14.23 -11.16
N ASN A 541 15.58 -14.34 -12.05
CA ASN A 541 16.96 -13.91 -11.81
C ASN A 541 17.30 -12.78 -12.79
N LEU A 542 17.36 -11.54 -12.30
CA LEU A 542 17.33 -10.33 -13.13
C LEU A 542 18.64 -9.54 -13.11
N GLY A 543 18.95 -8.91 -14.25
CA GLY A 543 19.94 -7.84 -14.37
C GLY A 543 19.52 -6.83 -15.42
N SER A 544 20.01 -5.59 -15.38
CA SER A 544 19.63 -4.54 -16.34
C SER A 544 20.83 -3.73 -16.85
N LEU A 545 20.88 -3.53 -18.17
CA LEU A 545 21.91 -2.77 -18.87
C LEU A 545 21.53 -1.29 -18.94
N ASN A 546 22.37 -0.39 -18.43
CA ASN A 546 22.16 1.05 -18.59
C ASN A 546 22.51 1.49 -20.03
N LEU A 547 21.51 1.57 -20.91
CA LEU A 547 21.67 1.89 -22.32
C LEU A 547 22.27 3.29 -22.56
N ALA A 548 22.02 4.24 -21.65
CA ALA A 548 22.57 5.60 -21.76
C ALA A 548 24.11 5.62 -21.77
N LEU A 549 24.79 4.60 -21.21
CA LEU A 549 26.25 4.48 -21.17
C LEU A 549 26.88 3.93 -22.47
N PHE A 550 26.07 3.56 -23.46
CA PHE A 550 26.53 2.97 -24.73
C PHE A 550 26.36 3.90 -25.92
N VAL A 551 26.26 5.22 -25.72
CA VAL A 551 26.30 6.21 -26.80
C VAL A 551 27.65 6.93 -26.82
N LYS A 552 28.29 6.97 -27.98
CA LYS A 552 29.62 7.58 -28.19
C LYS A 552 29.62 8.32 -29.52
N LYS A 553 29.93 9.63 -29.48
CA LYS A 553 29.93 10.52 -30.67
C LYS A 553 28.62 10.46 -31.49
N GLY A 554 27.46 10.32 -30.84
CA GLY A 554 26.15 10.27 -31.51
C GLY A 554 25.81 8.93 -32.17
N ALA A 555 26.54 7.85 -31.86
CA ALA A 555 26.25 6.49 -32.32
C ALA A 555 26.36 5.48 -31.18
N VAL A 556 25.78 4.29 -31.34
CA VAL A 556 25.83 3.20 -30.34
C VAL A 556 27.20 2.51 -30.36
N ASP A 557 27.82 2.35 -29.19
CA ASP A 557 29.09 1.64 -28.98
C ASP A 557 28.83 0.12 -28.88
N TRP A 558 28.58 -0.50 -30.04
CA TRP A 558 28.31 -1.93 -30.18
C TRP A 558 29.40 -2.85 -29.60
N PRO A 559 30.72 -2.56 -29.73
CA PRO A 559 31.76 -3.36 -29.08
C PRO A 559 31.66 -3.35 -27.56
N ARG A 560 31.44 -2.18 -26.94
CA ARG A 560 31.24 -2.06 -25.49
C ARG A 560 29.97 -2.79 -25.06
N LEU A 561 28.86 -2.64 -25.80
CA LEU A 561 27.60 -3.31 -25.50
C LEU A 561 27.76 -4.84 -25.51
N LYS A 562 28.41 -5.39 -26.54
CA LYS A 562 28.71 -6.83 -26.64
C LYS A 562 29.49 -7.36 -25.44
N PHE A 563 30.54 -6.65 -25.02
CA PHE A 563 31.32 -7.04 -23.85
C PHE A 563 30.45 -7.08 -22.58
N VAL A 564 29.67 -6.03 -22.30
CA VAL A 564 28.84 -5.97 -21.08
C VAL A 564 27.70 -7.00 -21.12
N VAL A 565 27.05 -7.22 -22.26
CA VAL A 565 26.01 -8.27 -22.42
C VAL A 565 26.57 -9.65 -22.07
N LYS A 566 27.73 -10.02 -22.62
CA LYS A 566 28.37 -11.30 -22.33
C LYS A 566 28.74 -11.46 -20.86
N THR A 567 29.34 -10.44 -20.26
CA THR A 567 29.69 -10.42 -18.84
C THR A 567 28.44 -10.56 -17.96
N ALA A 568 27.37 -9.81 -18.25
CA ALA A 568 26.12 -9.87 -17.50
C ALA A 568 25.45 -11.25 -17.56
N VAL A 569 25.41 -11.91 -18.73
CA VAL A 569 24.90 -13.29 -18.84
C VAL A 569 25.71 -14.27 -17.99
N ARG A 570 27.05 -14.15 -17.97
CA ARG A 570 27.91 -15.00 -17.13
C ARG A 570 27.69 -14.75 -15.64
N MET A 571 27.52 -13.50 -15.23
CA MET A 571 27.18 -13.14 -13.85
C MET A 571 25.83 -13.74 -13.44
N LEU A 572 24.79 -13.58 -14.25
CA LEU A 572 23.46 -14.13 -13.97
C LEU A 572 23.47 -15.67 -13.96
N ASP A 573 24.19 -16.34 -14.86
CA ASP A 573 24.35 -17.80 -14.82
C ASP A 573 25.03 -18.28 -13.53
N ASN A 574 26.02 -17.54 -13.01
CA ASN A 574 26.69 -17.85 -11.75
C ASN A 574 25.78 -17.65 -10.52
N VAL A 575 24.87 -16.67 -10.53
CA VAL A 575 23.92 -16.43 -9.42
C VAL A 575 23.06 -17.66 -9.12
N ILE A 576 22.66 -18.42 -10.15
CA ILE A 576 21.88 -19.68 -9.99
C ILE A 576 22.66 -20.75 -9.19
N ASP A 577 23.99 -20.71 -9.22
CA ASP A 577 24.85 -21.67 -8.51
C ASP A 577 25.15 -21.21 -7.07
N LEU A 578 24.97 -19.91 -6.75
CA LEU A 578 25.40 -19.29 -5.49
C LEU A 578 24.29 -19.12 -4.44
N PHE A 579 23.02 -19.18 -4.84
CA PHE A 579 21.88 -18.90 -3.94
C PHE A 579 20.83 -20.01 -3.99
N ASP A 580 20.28 -20.33 -2.82
CA ASP A 580 19.07 -21.14 -2.66
C ASP A 580 17.88 -20.22 -2.36
N PHE A 581 16.70 -20.58 -2.87
CA PHE A 581 15.42 -19.96 -2.50
C PHE A 581 14.81 -20.65 -1.27
N PRO A 582 14.01 -19.95 -0.44
CA PRO A 582 13.35 -20.55 0.73
C PRO A 582 12.43 -21.74 0.40
N VAL A 583 11.85 -21.74 -0.82
CA VAL A 583 11.03 -22.85 -1.32
C VAL A 583 11.91 -23.79 -2.14
N ALA A 584 12.15 -25.00 -1.64
CA ALA A 584 13.07 -25.97 -2.25
C ALA A 584 12.72 -26.33 -3.71
N GLN A 585 11.43 -26.38 -4.07
CA GLN A 585 11.00 -26.59 -5.47
C GLN A 585 11.50 -25.48 -6.40
N VAL A 586 11.59 -24.23 -5.93
CA VAL A 586 12.07 -23.09 -6.72
C VAL A 586 13.57 -23.20 -6.96
N THR A 587 14.33 -23.58 -5.92
CA THR A 587 15.77 -23.87 -6.02
C THR A 587 16.08 -24.98 -7.04
N ASP A 588 15.35 -26.09 -6.96
CA ASP A 588 15.50 -27.23 -7.87
C ASP A 588 15.17 -26.85 -9.31
N LEU A 589 14.03 -26.17 -9.54
CA LEU A 589 13.62 -25.77 -10.88
C LEU A 589 14.51 -24.68 -11.48
N ALA A 590 14.98 -23.72 -10.67
CA ALA A 590 15.97 -22.72 -11.06
C ALA A 590 17.27 -23.35 -11.58
N ARG A 591 17.78 -24.37 -10.87
CA ARG A 591 18.99 -25.11 -11.29
C ARG A 591 18.75 -25.97 -12.54
N LYS A 592 17.54 -26.50 -12.72
CA LYS A 592 17.16 -27.33 -13.88
C LYS A 592 16.88 -26.54 -15.16
N ASN A 593 16.25 -25.36 -15.06
CA ASN A 593 15.91 -24.48 -16.18
C ASN A 593 17.02 -23.48 -16.50
N ARG A 594 17.77 -23.05 -15.47
CA ARG A 594 18.77 -21.97 -15.51
C ARG A 594 18.28 -20.70 -16.19
N ARG A 595 17.03 -20.31 -15.92
CA ARG A 595 16.40 -19.12 -16.50
C ARG A 595 17.07 -17.85 -15.93
N ILE A 596 17.34 -16.91 -16.81
CA ILE A 596 17.80 -15.55 -16.45
C ILE A 596 16.99 -14.51 -17.21
N GLY A 597 16.99 -13.28 -16.71
CA GLY A 597 16.33 -12.13 -17.32
C GLY A 597 17.28 -10.94 -17.39
N LEU A 598 18.09 -10.87 -18.43
CA LEU A 598 18.86 -9.69 -18.79
C LEU A 598 17.97 -8.69 -19.53
N GLY A 599 17.75 -7.53 -18.92
CA GLY A 599 17.00 -6.40 -19.47
C GLY A 599 17.81 -5.13 -19.59
N ILE A 600 17.11 -4.00 -19.59
CA ILE A 600 17.64 -2.67 -19.93
C ILE A 600 17.09 -1.59 -18.99
N MET A 601 17.75 -0.45 -18.94
CA MET A 601 17.25 0.83 -18.41
C MET A 601 17.89 1.99 -19.18
N GLY A 602 17.34 3.20 -19.08
CA GLY A 602 17.86 4.40 -19.74
C GLY A 602 17.74 4.39 -21.26
N PHE A 603 16.71 3.74 -21.81
CA PHE A 603 16.47 3.72 -23.26
C PHE A 603 16.07 5.10 -23.80
N ALA A 604 15.23 5.85 -23.07
CA ALA A 604 14.86 7.21 -23.47
C ALA A 604 16.10 8.13 -23.51
N ASP A 605 16.98 8.01 -22.52
CA ASP A 605 18.25 8.75 -22.45
C ASP A 605 19.26 8.35 -23.54
N MET A 606 19.24 7.09 -24.00
CA MET A 606 19.97 6.70 -25.22
C MET A 606 19.40 7.43 -26.45
N LEU A 607 18.07 7.48 -26.61
CA LEU A 607 17.45 8.17 -27.75
C LEU A 607 17.69 9.69 -27.73
N TYR A 608 17.66 10.33 -26.56
CA TYR A 608 18.00 11.74 -26.38
C TYR A 608 19.43 12.05 -26.86
N GLN A 609 20.40 11.21 -26.51
CA GLN A 609 21.79 11.36 -26.95
C GLN A 609 22.00 11.12 -28.46
N LEU A 610 21.11 10.35 -29.10
CA LEU A 610 21.14 10.07 -30.53
C LEU A 610 20.36 11.11 -31.37
N GLY A 611 19.61 12.03 -30.74
CA GLY A 611 18.74 12.97 -31.43
C GLY A 611 17.57 12.28 -32.14
N ILE A 612 16.88 11.37 -31.44
CA ILE A 612 15.80 10.54 -31.97
C ILE A 612 14.59 10.61 -31.05
N GLY A 613 13.41 10.89 -31.61
CA GLY A 613 12.15 10.83 -30.87
C GLY A 613 11.72 9.40 -30.53
N TYR A 614 11.22 9.21 -29.31
CA TYR A 614 10.72 7.91 -28.82
C TYR A 614 9.51 7.42 -29.66
N ASP A 615 8.61 8.32 -30.01
CA ASP A 615 7.41 8.09 -30.83
C ASP A 615 7.69 8.03 -32.35
N SER A 616 8.97 8.01 -32.76
CA SER A 616 9.35 8.04 -34.18
C SER A 616 9.62 6.65 -34.78
N LYS A 617 9.39 6.50 -36.09
CA LYS A 617 9.79 5.30 -36.87
C LYS A 617 11.27 4.94 -36.69
N LYS A 618 12.14 5.96 -36.52
CA LYS A 618 13.57 5.79 -36.26
C LYS A 618 13.83 5.30 -34.83
N GLY A 619 13.02 5.75 -33.85
CA GLY A 619 12.99 5.24 -32.47
C GLY A 619 12.69 3.75 -32.43
N TYR A 620 11.61 3.30 -33.08
CA TYR A 620 11.24 1.88 -33.16
C TYR A 620 12.33 1.03 -33.84
N ALA A 621 12.96 1.54 -34.91
CA ALA A 621 14.05 0.84 -35.59
C ALA A 621 15.33 0.73 -34.74
N VAL A 622 15.62 1.73 -33.90
CA VAL A 622 16.75 1.68 -32.95
C VAL A 622 16.45 0.75 -31.79
N ALA A 623 15.24 0.79 -31.24
CA ALA A 623 14.72 -0.13 -30.22
C ALA A 623 14.92 -1.60 -30.64
N GLU A 624 14.36 -1.95 -31.80
CA GLU A 624 14.44 -3.29 -32.37
C GLU A 624 15.90 -3.72 -32.58
N LYS A 625 16.73 -2.89 -33.23
CA LYS A 625 18.14 -3.19 -33.49
C LYS A 625 18.99 -3.34 -32.22
N VAL A 626 18.73 -2.56 -31.19
CA VAL A 626 19.45 -2.65 -29.91
C VAL A 626 19.07 -3.94 -29.19
N MET A 627 17.79 -4.29 -29.14
CA MET A 627 17.34 -5.50 -28.46
C MET A 627 17.73 -6.78 -29.21
N GLU A 628 17.62 -6.80 -30.54
CA GLU A 628 18.13 -7.88 -31.40
C GLU A 628 19.62 -8.16 -31.11
N TYR A 629 20.43 -7.10 -31.02
CA TYR A 629 21.86 -7.22 -30.72
C TYR A 629 22.09 -7.79 -29.32
N ILE A 630 21.35 -7.32 -28.30
CA ILE A 630 21.44 -7.83 -26.94
C ILE A 630 21.06 -9.32 -26.88
N GLN A 631 19.93 -9.72 -27.48
CA GLN A 631 19.49 -11.11 -27.50
C GLN A 631 20.51 -12.01 -28.21
N ARG A 632 21.00 -11.59 -29.39
CA ARG A 632 21.98 -12.36 -30.17
C ARG A 632 23.28 -12.60 -29.40
N GLU A 633 23.84 -11.57 -28.78
CA GLU A 633 25.09 -11.69 -28.00
C GLU A 633 24.86 -12.43 -26.67
N ALA A 634 23.70 -12.29 -26.03
CA ALA A 634 23.32 -13.06 -24.85
C ALA A 634 23.21 -14.56 -25.17
N HIS A 635 22.49 -14.91 -26.25
CA HIS A 635 22.39 -16.29 -26.74
C HIS A 635 23.76 -16.84 -27.16
N ALA A 636 24.63 -16.02 -27.75
CA ALA A 636 26.01 -16.41 -28.05
C ALA A 636 26.80 -16.76 -26.78
N MET A 637 26.66 -15.96 -25.72
CA MET A 637 27.27 -16.29 -24.42
C MET A 637 26.71 -17.58 -23.83
N SER A 638 25.40 -17.83 -23.93
CA SER A 638 24.80 -19.09 -23.45
C SER A 638 25.34 -20.31 -24.19
N ARG A 639 25.64 -20.20 -25.50
CA ARG A 639 26.31 -21.27 -26.27
C ARG A 639 27.77 -21.46 -25.87
N GLU A 640 28.47 -20.40 -25.49
CA GLU A 640 29.84 -20.48 -24.97
C GLU A 640 29.85 -21.15 -23.58
N LEU A 641 28.97 -20.74 -22.68
CA LEU A 641 28.78 -21.38 -21.37
C LEU A 641 28.30 -22.83 -21.48
N ALA A 642 27.54 -23.19 -22.52
CA ALA A 642 27.12 -24.58 -22.76
C ALA A 642 28.30 -25.50 -23.14
N LYS A 643 29.33 -24.96 -23.79
CA LYS A 643 30.59 -25.69 -24.07
C LYS A 643 31.47 -25.81 -22.82
N GLU A 644 31.47 -24.78 -21.97
CA GLU A 644 32.29 -24.72 -20.75
C GLU A 644 31.71 -25.54 -19.59
N LYS A 645 30.40 -25.40 -19.32
CA LYS A 645 29.71 -25.96 -18.14
C LYS A 645 28.66 -27.04 -18.48
N GLY A 646 28.46 -27.36 -19.75
CA GLY A 646 27.35 -28.21 -20.22
C GLY A 646 26.01 -27.47 -20.37
N VAL A 647 25.07 -28.08 -21.09
CA VAL A 647 23.68 -27.57 -21.26
C VAL A 647 22.90 -27.61 -19.94
N PHE A 648 21.78 -26.88 -19.84
CA PHE A 648 20.91 -26.96 -18.66
C PHE A 648 20.22 -28.33 -18.54
N PRO A 649 19.92 -28.84 -17.32
CA PRO A 649 19.35 -30.17 -17.13
C PRO A 649 18.03 -30.41 -17.90
N ASN A 650 17.11 -29.45 -17.95
CA ASN A 650 15.83 -29.58 -18.65
C ASN A 650 15.93 -29.39 -20.18
N PHE A 651 17.13 -29.45 -20.78
CA PHE A 651 17.35 -29.17 -22.20
C PHE A 651 16.42 -29.96 -23.14
N ALA A 652 16.22 -31.25 -22.90
CA ALA A 652 15.38 -32.11 -23.73
C ALA A 652 13.91 -31.65 -23.83
N MET A 653 13.40 -30.92 -22.83
CA MET A 653 12.03 -30.38 -22.80
C MET A 653 11.90 -29.01 -23.48
N SER A 654 13.01 -28.46 -23.98
CA SER A 654 13.07 -27.09 -24.52
C SER A 654 12.88 -26.98 -26.02
N VAL A 655 12.59 -25.77 -26.49
CA VAL A 655 12.65 -25.42 -27.92
C VAL A 655 14.07 -25.54 -28.50
N HIS A 656 15.10 -25.43 -27.66
CA HIS A 656 16.51 -25.49 -28.08
C HIS A 656 16.95 -26.90 -28.46
N ALA A 657 16.43 -27.93 -27.79
CA ALA A 657 16.62 -29.33 -28.19
C ALA A 657 16.00 -29.62 -29.57
N LYS A 658 14.76 -29.15 -29.82
CA LYS A 658 14.12 -29.25 -31.13
C LYS A 658 14.93 -28.54 -32.23
N LYS A 659 15.54 -27.39 -31.91
CA LYS A 659 16.43 -26.62 -32.79
C LYS A 659 17.88 -27.15 -32.83
N LYS A 660 18.21 -28.24 -32.12
CA LYS A 660 19.58 -28.80 -31.97
C LYS A 660 20.65 -27.76 -31.60
N THR A 661 20.27 -26.75 -30.81
CA THR A 661 21.16 -25.65 -30.40
C THR A 661 21.52 -25.81 -28.93
N ASN A 662 22.77 -26.19 -28.62
CA ASN A 662 23.21 -26.37 -27.23
C ASN A 662 23.28 -25.02 -26.50
N MET A 663 22.50 -24.86 -25.42
CA MET A 663 22.36 -23.62 -24.64
C MET A 663 22.54 -23.91 -23.14
N ARG A 664 23.11 -22.96 -22.40
CA ARG A 664 23.28 -23.05 -20.93
C ARG A 664 22.02 -22.63 -20.17
N ASN A 665 21.16 -21.83 -20.77
CA ASN A 665 20.00 -21.20 -20.13
C ASN A 665 18.76 -21.40 -21.00
N ALA A 666 17.60 -21.71 -20.40
CA ALA A 666 16.35 -21.91 -21.15
C ALA A 666 15.84 -20.62 -21.82
N ALA A 667 15.90 -19.49 -21.12
CA ALA A 667 15.62 -18.14 -21.62
C ALA A 667 16.59 -17.15 -20.96
N LEU A 668 16.89 -16.05 -21.66
CA LEU A 668 17.96 -15.12 -21.27
C LEU A 668 17.53 -13.66 -21.13
N THR A 669 16.54 -13.21 -21.91
CA THR A 669 16.19 -11.80 -22.03
C THR A 669 14.78 -11.51 -21.50
N THR A 670 14.62 -10.35 -20.86
CA THR A 670 13.34 -9.80 -20.37
C THR A 670 13.48 -8.28 -20.26
N VAL A 671 12.40 -7.52 -20.08
CA VAL A 671 12.51 -6.13 -19.63
C VAL A 671 11.69 -5.93 -18.37
N ALA A 672 12.36 -5.91 -17.22
CA ALA A 672 11.77 -5.68 -15.91
C ALA A 672 11.61 -4.18 -15.62
N PRO A 673 10.71 -3.78 -14.68
CA PRO A 673 10.67 -2.41 -14.21
C PRO A 673 11.90 -2.16 -13.33
N THR A 674 12.61 -1.05 -13.56
CA THR A 674 13.91 -0.81 -12.95
C THR A 674 13.91 0.34 -11.94
N GLY A 675 12.75 0.67 -11.34
CA GLY A 675 12.51 1.91 -10.58
C GLY A 675 13.67 2.35 -9.67
N SER A 676 14.02 1.54 -8.66
CA SER A 676 15.08 1.89 -7.71
C SER A 676 16.48 2.02 -8.36
N ILE A 677 16.82 1.14 -9.30
CA ILE A 677 18.16 1.13 -9.91
C ILE A 677 18.30 2.22 -10.99
N SER A 678 17.25 2.55 -11.73
CA SER A 678 17.28 3.64 -12.70
C SER A 678 17.30 5.00 -12.01
N MET A 679 16.61 5.15 -10.85
CA MET A 679 16.79 6.29 -9.95
C MET A 679 18.22 6.41 -9.43
N MET A 680 18.85 5.30 -9.02
CA MET A 680 20.25 5.29 -8.57
C MET A 680 21.23 5.77 -9.65
N PHE A 681 20.96 5.48 -10.92
CA PHE A 681 21.78 5.90 -12.06
C PHE A 681 21.30 7.17 -12.77
N ASP A 682 20.21 7.79 -12.31
CA ASP A 682 19.53 8.97 -12.89
C ASP A 682 19.18 8.78 -14.40
N VAL A 683 18.51 7.68 -14.72
CA VAL A 683 18.07 7.35 -16.09
C VAL A 683 16.63 6.83 -16.12
N SER A 684 16.01 6.77 -17.30
CA SER A 684 14.65 6.24 -17.48
C SER A 684 14.53 4.77 -17.04
N SER A 685 13.37 4.38 -16.52
CA SER A 685 13.13 3.03 -16.02
C SER A 685 12.85 2.05 -17.16
N GLY A 686 13.52 0.90 -17.21
CA GLY A 686 13.19 -0.16 -18.16
C GLY A 686 13.22 0.30 -19.64
N LEU A 687 12.10 0.07 -20.32
CA LEU A 687 11.80 0.59 -21.66
C LEU A 687 11.11 1.97 -21.62
N GLU A 688 10.78 2.52 -20.45
CA GLU A 688 9.91 3.69 -20.36
C GLU A 688 10.52 4.98 -20.90
N PRO A 689 9.70 5.87 -21.50
CA PRO A 689 10.03 7.27 -21.63
C PRO A 689 10.17 7.90 -20.24
N ASN A 690 10.89 9.02 -20.13
CA ASN A 690 10.89 9.79 -18.89
C ASN A 690 9.48 10.36 -18.63
N PHE A 691 9.04 10.39 -17.37
CA PHE A 691 7.72 10.94 -17.01
C PHE A 691 7.68 12.48 -17.15
N ALA A 692 8.78 13.13 -16.78
CA ALA A 692 9.01 14.56 -16.96
C ALA A 692 10.50 14.81 -17.24
N LEU A 693 10.83 15.90 -17.93
CA LEU A 693 12.21 16.35 -18.15
C LEU A 693 12.76 17.14 -16.95
N ALA A 694 11.89 17.61 -16.06
CA ALA A 694 12.24 18.25 -14.81
C ALA A 694 11.28 17.82 -13.70
N PHE A 695 11.78 17.72 -12.47
CA PHE A 695 10.96 17.49 -11.28
C PHE A 695 11.55 18.23 -10.07
N VAL A 696 10.68 18.65 -9.16
CA VAL A 696 11.08 19.30 -7.91
C VAL A 696 11.07 18.26 -6.79
N LYS A 697 12.20 18.11 -6.10
CA LYS A 697 12.32 17.28 -4.91
C LYS A 697 12.61 18.19 -3.71
N GLN A 698 11.75 18.12 -2.70
CA GLN A 698 11.95 18.82 -1.43
C GLN A 698 12.79 17.95 -0.48
N ASP A 699 13.77 18.53 0.20
CA ASP A 699 14.46 17.86 1.31
C ASP A 699 13.71 18.02 2.64
N LYS A 700 14.29 17.45 3.70
CA LYS A 700 13.74 17.47 5.07
C LYS A 700 13.68 18.87 5.68
N ASP A 701 14.53 19.78 5.20
CA ASP A 701 14.63 21.16 5.67
C ASP A 701 13.72 22.11 4.87
N GLY A 702 12.96 21.58 3.90
CA GLY A 702 12.06 22.33 3.04
C GLY A 702 12.71 22.93 1.80
N ASN A 703 14.01 22.69 1.56
CA ASN A 703 14.69 23.19 0.37
C ASN A 703 14.20 22.44 -0.87
N GLN A 704 13.76 23.17 -1.89
CA GLN A 704 13.34 22.61 -3.16
C GLN A 704 14.53 22.51 -4.13
N TYR A 705 14.96 21.29 -4.43
CA TYR A 705 15.95 20.99 -5.46
C TYR A 705 15.25 20.70 -6.77
N ARG A 706 15.64 21.44 -7.80
CA ARG A 706 15.16 21.27 -9.17
C ARG A 706 16.09 20.28 -9.87
N TYR A 707 15.57 19.09 -10.15
CA TYR A 707 16.28 18.08 -10.95
C TYR A 707 15.84 18.21 -12.40
N PHE A 708 16.81 18.22 -13.32
CA PHE A 708 16.59 18.29 -14.76
C PHE A 708 17.28 17.12 -15.45
N ASN A 709 16.69 16.63 -16.54
CA ASN A 709 17.33 15.61 -17.36
C ASN A 709 18.66 16.17 -17.94
N ARG A 710 19.77 15.55 -17.55
CA ARG A 710 21.12 16.00 -17.90
C ARG A 710 21.37 16.11 -19.42
N TYR A 711 20.67 15.33 -20.24
CA TYR A 711 20.84 15.38 -21.70
C TYR A 711 20.10 16.56 -22.31
N PHE A 712 18.95 16.94 -21.74
CA PHE A 712 18.22 18.15 -22.12
C PHE A 712 19.00 19.41 -21.74
N GLU A 713 19.53 19.51 -20.52
CA GLU A 713 20.42 20.61 -20.12
C GLU A 713 21.62 20.76 -21.07
N ASN A 714 22.27 19.65 -21.40
CA ASN A 714 23.42 19.65 -22.30
C ASN A 714 23.05 19.97 -23.76
N ALA A 715 21.78 19.82 -24.15
CA ALA A 715 21.27 20.29 -25.43
C ALA A 715 21.04 21.81 -25.41
N LEU A 716 20.36 22.34 -24.38
CA LEU A 716 20.13 23.79 -24.20
C LEU A 716 21.44 24.58 -24.15
N LYS A 717 22.41 24.13 -23.35
CA LYS A 717 23.74 24.76 -23.22
C LYS A 717 24.49 24.90 -24.55
N LYS A 718 24.21 24.04 -25.54
CA LYS A 718 24.81 24.10 -26.89
C LYS A 718 24.12 25.11 -27.81
N MET A 719 22.90 25.53 -27.52
CA MET A 719 22.11 26.42 -28.40
C MET A 719 22.57 27.89 -28.39
N LYS A 720 23.46 28.28 -27.47
CA LYS A 720 23.93 29.68 -27.28
C LYS A 720 22.78 30.69 -27.03
N LEU A 721 21.68 30.25 -26.42
CA LEU A 721 20.61 31.10 -25.94
C LEU A 721 21.09 32.00 -24.80
N SER A 722 20.45 33.16 -24.57
CA SER A 722 20.79 33.99 -23.40
C SER A 722 20.43 33.26 -22.10
N GLN A 723 21.09 33.60 -20.99
CA GLN A 723 20.79 32.98 -19.69
C GLN A 723 19.31 33.14 -19.31
N LYS A 724 18.74 34.32 -19.58
CA LYS A 724 17.33 34.62 -19.33
C LYS A 724 16.38 33.72 -20.12
N ASP A 725 16.69 33.41 -21.37
CA ASP A 725 15.86 32.53 -22.21
C ASP A 725 16.00 31.07 -21.77
N GLN A 726 17.20 30.64 -21.38
CA GLN A 726 17.43 29.31 -20.80
C GLN A 726 16.65 29.14 -19.49
N ASP A 727 16.74 30.11 -18.57
CA ASP A 727 16.02 30.09 -17.30
C ASP A 727 14.49 30.11 -17.52
N GLY A 728 14.01 30.87 -18.51
CA GLY A 728 12.59 30.88 -18.90
C GLY A 728 12.10 29.50 -19.33
N ILE A 729 12.79 28.87 -20.30
CA ILE A 729 12.49 27.51 -20.79
C ILE A 729 12.54 26.49 -19.63
N MET A 730 13.54 26.58 -18.76
CA MET A 730 13.71 25.64 -17.64
C MET A 730 12.60 25.78 -16.58
N ASN A 731 12.08 26.98 -16.34
CA ASN A 731 10.91 27.17 -15.47
C ASN A 731 9.63 26.60 -16.11
N GLU A 732 9.41 26.83 -17.42
CA GLU A 732 8.26 26.28 -18.16
C GLU A 732 8.25 24.75 -18.16
N VAL A 733 9.43 24.12 -18.32
CA VAL A 733 9.59 22.65 -18.22
C VAL A 733 9.37 22.11 -16.80
N ILE A 734 9.66 22.88 -15.74
CA ILE A 734 9.27 22.48 -14.36
C ILE A 734 7.75 22.48 -14.19
N GLU A 735 7.07 23.48 -14.73
CA GLU A 735 5.62 23.63 -14.58
C GLU A 735 4.84 22.61 -15.42
N LYS A 736 5.32 22.29 -16.62
CA LYS A 736 4.60 21.44 -17.60
C LYS A 736 5.19 20.05 -17.82
N GLY A 737 6.41 19.78 -17.34
CA GLY A 737 7.12 18.50 -17.48
C GLY A 737 7.67 18.18 -18.89
N THR A 738 7.11 18.80 -19.95
CA THR A 738 7.46 18.60 -21.37
C THR A 738 7.99 19.88 -22.03
N VAL A 739 8.69 19.72 -23.16
CA VAL A 739 9.11 20.81 -24.06
C VAL A 739 8.22 20.97 -25.31
N ARG A 740 7.23 20.09 -25.52
CA ARG A 740 6.57 19.93 -26.85
C ARG A 740 5.83 21.20 -27.32
N HIS A 741 5.35 22.02 -26.38
CA HIS A 741 4.66 23.30 -26.62
C HIS A 741 5.61 24.51 -26.79
N ILE A 742 6.87 24.41 -26.37
CA ILE A 742 7.80 25.55 -26.28
C ILE A 742 8.29 25.97 -27.68
N SER A 743 7.56 26.87 -28.33
CA SER A 743 7.81 27.28 -29.72
C SER A 743 9.21 27.86 -29.97
N ALA A 744 9.86 28.42 -28.94
CA ALA A 744 11.24 28.90 -28.97
C ALA A 744 12.28 27.79 -29.20
N LEU A 745 11.93 26.52 -28.93
CA LEU A 745 12.82 25.39 -29.17
C LEU A 745 12.67 24.85 -30.61
N PRO A 746 13.80 24.63 -31.32
CA PRO A 746 13.83 23.97 -32.63
C PRO A 746 13.03 22.68 -32.63
N LYS A 747 12.26 22.45 -33.71
CA LYS A 747 11.40 21.27 -33.85
C LYS A 747 12.14 19.95 -33.56
N ALA A 748 13.38 19.82 -34.03
CA ALA A 748 14.20 18.63 -33.80
C ALA A 748 14.48 18.31 -32.31
N LEU A 749 14.57 19.33 -31.44
CA LEU A 749 14.71 19.11 -29.99
C LEU A 749 13.36 18.71 -29.37
N ARG A 750 12.27 19.37 -29.76
CA ARG A 750 10.91 19.02 -29.28
C ARG A 750 10.45 17.64 -29.72
N ASP A 751 10.86 17.20 -30.92
CA ASP A 751 10.64 15.84 -31.42
C ASP A 751 11.53 14.81 -30.72
N THR A 752 12.67 15.22 -30.13
CA THR A 752 13.61 14.29 -29.45
C THR A 752 13.24 14.11 -27.98
N PHE A 753 13.04 15.21 -27.25
CA PHE A 753 12.83 15.24 -25.80
C PHE A 753 11.35 15.10 -25.44
N VAL A 754 10.72 14.01 -25.92
CA VAL A 754 9.34 13.65 -25.56
C VAL A 754 9.30 12.87 -24.24
N VAL A 755 8.25 13.11 -23.44
CA VAL A 755 7.96 12.40 -22.17
C VAL A 755 6.76 11.46 -22.30
N SER A 756 6.46 10.66 -21.27
CA SER A 756 5.34 9.69 -21.30
C SER A 756 4.02 10.31 -21.76
N MET A 757 3.68 11.49 -21.26
CA MET A 757 2.42 12.18 -21.57
C MET A 757 2.37 12.82 -22.97
N ASP A 758 3.51 12.88 -23.68
CA ASP A 758 3.58 13.37 -25.07
C ASP A 758 3.28 12.27 -26.10
N ILE A 759 3.26 11.00 -25.71
CA ILE A 759 3.34 9.84 -26.60
C ILE A 759 1.96 9.17 -26.69
N SER A 760 1.47 8.89 -27.90
CA SER A 760 0.17 8.23 -28.08
C SER A 760 0.18 6.77 -27.61
N GLY A 761 -1.00 6.24 -27.26
CA GLY A 761 -1.17 4.82 -26.91
C GLY A 761 -0.63 3.88 -27.99
N GLU A 762 -0.96 4.14 -29.27
CA GLU A 762 -0.39 3.46 -30.44
C GLU A 762 1.16 3.44 -30.41
N SER A 763 1.77 4.58 -30.10
CA SER A 763 3.23 4.75 -30.09
C SER A 763 3.90 3.99 -28.93
N HIS A 764 3.27 3.95 -27.76
CA HIS A 764 3.68 3.10 -26.64
C HIS A 764 3.65 1.62 -27.03
N VAL A 765 2.55 1.14 -27.65
CA VAL A 765 2.40 -0.26 -28.10
C VAL A 765 3.43 -0.61 -29.18
N ARG A 766 3.64 0.25 -30.19
CA ARG A 766 4.63 0.02 -31.26
C ARG A 766 6.05 -0.10 -30.72
N MET A 767 6.40 0.71 -29.71
CA MET A 767 7.69 0.60 -29.03
C MET A 767 7.82 -0.71 -28.26
N GLN A 768 6.78 -1.10 -27.50
CA GLN A 768 6.77 -2.38 -26.78
C GLN A 768 6.95 -3.56 -27.73
N ALA A 769 6.22 -3.58 -28.84
CA ALA A 769 6.31 -4.62 -29.87
C ALA A 769 7.70 -4.69 -30.53
N ALA A 770 8.37 -3.54 -30.74
CA ALA A 770 9.73 -3.49 -31.29
C ALA A 770 10.76 -4.19 -30.40
N PHE A 771 10.65 -4.06 -29.08
CA PHE A 771 11.45 -4.84 -28.14
C PHE A 771 10.97 -6.29 -28.02
N GLN A 772 9.64 -6.53 -27.97
CA GLN A 772 9.08 -7.84 -27.67
C GLN A 772 9.50 -8.92 -28.68
N ARG A 773 9.71 -8.55 -29.95
CA ARG A 773 10.23 -9.43 -31.01
C ARG A 773 11.58 -10.07 -30.69
N HIS A 774 12.39 -9.42 -29.84
CA HIS A 774 13.77 -9.81 -29.50
C HIS A 774 13.94 -10.08 -28.00
N VAL A 775 12.85 -10.46 -27.32
CA VAL A 775 12.83 -10.80 -25.89
C VAL A 775 12.28 -12.22 -25.70
N ASP A 776 13.05 -13.06 -25.01
CA ASP A 776 12.68 -14.47 -24.75
C ASP A 776 11.44 -14.55 -23.82
N ASN A 777 11.43 -13.75 -22.75
CA ASN A 777 10.32 -13.63 -21.79
C ASN A 777 9.37 -12.48 -22.21
N SER A 778 8.94 -11.60 -21.31
CA SER A 778 8.03 -10.47 -21.61
C SER A 778 8.66 -9.13 -21.23
N ILE A 779 7.85 -8.07 -21.26
CA ILE A 779 8.23 -6.68 -21.01
C ILE A 779 7.22 -6.10 -20.03
N SER A 780 7.70 -5.59 -18.90
CA SER A 780 6.96 -4.68 -18.05
C SER A 780 7.05 -3.29 -18.67
N LYS A 781 5.94 -2.85 -19.28
CA LYS A 781 5.80 -1.51 -19.83
C LYS A 781 4.35 -1.03 -19.68
N THR A 782 4.21 0.19 -19.19
CA THR A 782 2.96 0.94 -19.09
C THR A 782 2.69 1.75 -20.35
N ILE A 783 1.47 1.65 -20.85
CA ILE A 783 0.91 2.57 -21.83
C ILE A 783 0.30 3.73 -21.04
N ASN A 784 0.95 4.89 -21.09
CA ASN A 784 0.47 6.07 -20.38
C ASN A 784 -0.51 6.83 -21.29
N PHE A 785 -1.65 7.23 -20.72
CA PHE A 785 -2.69 8.00 -21.38
C PHE A 785 -2.96 9.31 -20.63
N PRO A 786 -3.20 10.43 -21.33
CA PRO A 786 -3.70 11.65 -20.69
C PRO A 786 -5.09 11.42 -20.08
N ASN A 787 -5.46 12.25 -19.09
CA ASN A 787 -6.77 12.16 -18.43
C ASN A 787 -7.96 12.19 -19.42
N SER A 788 -7.80 12.95 -20.52
CA SER A 788 -8.76 13.11 -21.60
C SER A 788 -8.89 11.93 -22.56
N ALA A 789 -8.07 10.87 -22.41
CA ALA A 789 -8.13 9.71 -23.31
C ALA A 789 -9.48 8.99 -23.17
N THR A 790 -9.97 8.36 -24.25
CA THR A 790 -11.26 7.66 -24.27
C THR A 790 -11.13 6.16 -24.04
N GLN A 791 -12.27 5.47 -23.83
CA GLN A 791 -12.29 4.00 -23.70
C GLN A 791 -11.86 3.34 -25.02
N GLU A 792 -12.27 3.90 -26.15
CA GLU A 792 -11.94 3.42 -27.49
C GLU A 792 -10.42 3.42 -27.73
N GLU A 793 -9.70 4.48 -27.34
CA GLU A 793 -8.24 4.56 -27.49
C GLU A 793 -7.49 3.48 -26.67
N VAL A 794 -8.03 3.11 -25.50
CA VAL A 794 -7.53 2.00 -24.67
C VAL A 794 -7.81 0.65 -25.35
N GLY A 795 -9.03 0.44 -25.86
CA GLY A 795 -9.41 -0.77 -26.59
C GLY A 795 -8.62 -0.98 -27.88
N GLU A 796 -8.41 0.08 -28.67
CA GLU A 796 -7.56 0.08 -29.86
C GLU A 796 -6.12 -0.31 -29.51
N SER A 797 -5.60 0.20 -28.39
CA SER A 797 -4.24 -0.12 -27.92
C SER A 797 -4.10 -1.60 -27.54
N PHE A 798 -5.11 -2.20 -26.88
CA PHE A 798 -5.12 -3.64 -26.61
C PHE A 798 -5.24 -4.48 -27.90
N MET A 799 -6.11 -4.10 -28.83
CA MET A 799 -6.24 -4.78 -30.14
C MET A 799 -4.94 -4.71 -30.94
N LEU A 800 -4.26 -3.56 -30.92
CA LEU A 800 -2.96 -3.37 -31.56
C LEU A 800 -1.86 -4.20 -30.89
N ALA A 801 -1.84 -4.27 -29.56
CA ALA A 801 -0.87 -5.07 -28.81
C ALA A 801 -0.97 -6.55 -29.17
N TRP A 802 -2.19 -7.09 -29.26
CA TRP A 802 -2.44 -8.45 -29.76
C TRP A 802 -1.94 -8.63 -31.20
N LYS A 803 -2.36 -7.74 -32.12
CA LYS A 803 -1.99 -7.80 -33.55
C LYS A 803 -0.49 -7.69 -33.81
N LEU A 804 0.25 -6.99 -32.95
CA LEU A 804 1.71 -6.85 -33.04
C LEU A 804 2.50 -7.93 -32.28
N GLY A 805 1.82 -8.89 -31.64
CA GLY A 805 2.47 -10.00 -30.93
C GLY A 805 3.08 -9.58 -29.58
N CYS A 806 2.50 -8.61 -28.87
CA CYS A 806 2.81 -8.37 -27.47
C CYS A 806 2.37 -9.58 -26.61
N LYS A 807 3.09 -9.87 -25.52
CA LYS A 807 2.74 -10.95 -24.59
C LYS A 807 1.82 -10.47 -23.47
N SER A 808 2.02 -9.24 -23.01
CA SER A 808 1.17 -8.53 -22.05
C SER A 808 1.01 -7.07 -22.48
N CYS A 809 -0.01 -6.42 -21.92
CA CYS A 809 -0.33 -5.03 -22.18
C CYS A 809 -0.96 -4.44 -20.92
N THR A 810 -0.42 -3.32 -20.45
CA THR A 810 -0.83 -2.69 -19.19
C THR A 810 -0.98 -1.19 -19.43
N VAL A 811 -2.03 -0.58 -18.87
CA VAL A 811 -2.48 0.78 -19.22
C VAL A 811 -2.67 1.63 -17.97
N TYR A 812 -2.22 2.87 -18.04
CA TYR A 812 -2.38 3.87 -16.99
C TYR A 812 -2.96 5.15 -17.58
N ARG A 813 -4.12 5.59 -17.10
CA ARG A 813 -4.72 6.87 -17.47
C ARG A 813 -4.50 7.89 -16.34
N ASP A 814 -3.97 9.05 -16.68
CA ASP A 814 -3.78 10.13 -15.71
C ASP A 814 -5.11 10.53 -15.05
N GLY A 815 -5.05 10.81 -13.74
CA GLY A 815 -6.23 11.04 -12.91
C GLY A 815 -7.08 9.81 -12.55
N SER A 816 -6.75 8.58 -12.97
CA SER A 816 -7.49 7.36 -12.59
C SER A 816 -7.20 6.85 -11.17
N ARG A 817 -6.60 7.68 -10.31
CA ARG A 817 -6.23 7.39 -8.91
C ARG A 817 -6.11 8.69 -8.11
N ASN A 818 -6.47 8.63 -6.82
CA ASN A 818 -6.38 9.75 -5.88
C ASN A 818 -4.94 10.17 -5.51
N VAL A 819 -3.98 9.24 -5.60
CA VAL A 819 -2.57 9.47 -5.23
C VAL A 819 -1.66 9.07 -6.38
N GLN A 820 -0.82 9.99 -6.83
CA GLN A 820 0.18 9.77 -7.87
C GLN A 820 1.59 9.75 -7.28
N VAL A 821 2.41 8.79 -7.69
CA VAL A 821 3.80 8.60 -7.19
C VAL A 821 4.77 9.60 -7.84
N LEU A 822 4.46 10.06 -9.06
CA LEU A 822 5.18 11.09 -9.79
C LEU A 822 4.19 12.22 -10.11
N ASN A 823 4.55 13.46 -9.78
CA ASN A 823 3.71 14.65 -10.02
C ASN A 823 4.53 15.72 -10.75
N ILE A 824 3.86 16.50 -11.59
CA ILE A 824 4.41 17.67 -12.29
C ILE A 824 4.03 18.94 -11.50
N GLY A 825 4.89 19.97 -11.53
CA GLY A 825 4.60 21.28 -10.92
C GLY A 825 5.34 21.59 -9.60
N THR A 826 5.03 22.75 -9.01
CA THR A 826 5.81 23.41 -7.94
C THR A 826 5.55 22.92 -6.50
N GLY A 827 5.06 21.69 -6.33
CA GLY A 827 5.08 20.99 -5.03
C GLY A 827 3.74 20.76 -4.32
N GLU A 828 2.59 21.16 -4.86
CA GLU A 828 1.29 21.02 -4.17
C GLU A 828 0.75 19.57 -4.04
N ARG A 829 1.40 18.57 -4.68
CA ARG A 829 0.99 17.16 -4.63
C ARG A 829 2.11 16.16 -4.29
N VAL A 830 3.23 16.62 -3.76
CA VAL A 830 4.36 15.73 -3.42
C VAL A 830 4.15 15.10 -2.04
N VAL A 831 3.77 13.82 -2.00
CA VAL A 831 3.75 13.02 -0.76
C VAL A 831 4.94 12.05 -0.77
N SER A 832 5.97 12.38 0.01
CA SER A 832 7.07 11.44 0.30
C SER A 832 6.56 10.31 1.20
N THR A 833 6.81 9.06 0.83
CA THR A 833 6.27 7.88 1.53
C THR A 833 7.06 7.47 2.79
N THR A 834 8.03 8.27 3.26
CA THR A 834 9.00 7.79 4.27
C THR A 834 9.23 8.63 5.53
N GLU A 835 8.89 9.93 5.62
CA GLU A 835 9.27 10.73 6.81
C GLU A 835 8.26 11.77 7.31
N VAL A 836 8.13 11.82 8.64
CA VAL A 836 7.38 12.82 9.42
C VAL A 836 8.21 14.10 9.54
N PRO A 837 7.66 15.31 9.29
CA PRO A 837 8.36 16.56 9.51
C PRO A 837 8.59 16.81 11.02
N GLY A 838 9.85 16.99 11.45
CA GLY A 838 10.16 17.60 12.76
C GLY A 838 11.02 16.80 13.75
N ALA A 839 11.56 15.63 13.40
CA ALA A 839 12.49 14.92 14.30
C ALA A 839 13.88 15.63 14.38
N PRO A 840 14.46 15.83 15.58
CA PRO A 840 15.73 16.54 15.73
C PRO A 840 16.93 15.75 15.17
N VAL A 841 17.87 16.48 14.56
CA VAL A 841 19.00 15.94 13.80
C VAL A 841 19.97 15.13 14.68
N ALA A 842 20.10 13.83 14.40
CA ALA A 842 21.19 13.02 14.92
C ALA A 842 22.52 13.40 14.25
N ALA A 843 23.56 13.66 15.05
CA ALA A 843 24.85 14.15 14.56
C ALA A 843 25.56 13.16 13.60
N LYS A 844 26.42 13.71 12.72
CA LYS A 844 27.23 12.97 11.74
C LYS A 844 27.85 11.71 12.34
N LYS A 845 27.55 10.54 11.77
CA LYS A 845 28.38 9.34 11.92
C LYS A 845 29.57 9.44 10.96
N GLU A 846 30.74 9.04 11.45
CA GLU A 846 31.98 9.01 10.68
C GLU A 846 31.90 7.99 9.53
N GLU A 847 32.63 8.27 8.44
CA GLU A 847 32.72 7.36 7.30
C GLU A 847 33.42 6.06 7.70
N LEU A 848 32.76 4.92 7.47
CA LEU A 848 33.42 3.62 7.58
C LEU A 848 34.43 3.46 6.43
N PRO A 849 35.68 3.04 6.69
CA PRO A 849 36.69 2.91 5.66
C PRO A 849 36.29 1.81 4.66
N ILE A 850 36.08 2.20 3.41
CA ILE A 850 35.91 1.28 2.29
C ILE A 850 37.25 0.56 2.07
N ASP A 851 37.30 -0.75 2.30
CA ASP A 851 38.45 -1.57 1.92
C ASP A 851 38.55 -1.64 0.40
N ARG A 852 39.49 -0.87 -0.15
CA ARG A 852 39.73 -0.75 -1.60
C ARG A 852 40.61 -1.88 -2.16
N GLN A 853 41.08 -2.85 -1.36
CA GLN A 853 42.00 -3.89 -1.83
C GLN A 853 41.31 -5.10 -2.47
N ARG A 854 39.97 -5.24 -2.36
CA ARG A 854 39.21 -6.33 -3.00
C ARG A 854 38.78 -6.08 -4.46
N LEU A 855 39.23 -4.98 -5.08
CA LEU A 855 38.95 -4.62 -6.48
C LEU A 855 40.23 -4.20 -7.23
N ALA A 856 41.28 -5.02 -7.12
CA ALA A 856 42.43 -5.01 -8.02
C ALA A 856 42.26 -6.15 -9.07
N PRO A 857 42.80 -5.99 -10.29
CA PRO A 857 42.37 -6.75 -11.48
C PRO A 857 42.73 -8.24 -11.50
#